data_AF-C6LKN1-F1
#
_entry.id   AF-C6LKN1-F1
#
_cell.length_a   1.000
_cell.length_b   1.000
_cell.length_c   1.000
_cell.angle_alpha   90.00
_cell.angle_beta   90.00
_cell.angle_gamma   90.00
#
_symmetry.space_group_name_H-M   'P 1'
#
loop_
_entity.id
_entity.type
_entity.pdbx_description
1 polymer ?
#
loop_
_entity_poly.entity_id
_entity_poly.type
_entity_poly.pdbx_seq_one_letter_code
_entity_poly.pdbx_strand_id
1 'polypeptide(L)'
;MQMENGESIANQTQSELVQEEEAVIFPLSCNPDIEESTATQVFYRHLEKAFAEPRIRNIAITGSFGVGKSSMLRSFEKHYHETSIAPTDVKHKWGIKKEKIQKNFLYISLGKFSEKKNEDENENENENENENQIERRILLQVYARFRQKDLPSGSFRLISENIKHPKITGALAGVLVFALLLLIYHEPLGNLVLWTMKGIAWIRIAKMWLHLILYLAVMAAVAALCGMGLYRLLPRLQLMRISLKAEQAELDLEKQACTDYLDLYSMELVYCLERIADQIDRTVIFEDIDRFQPEKCIEIFTRLREINYLVNLRLDKQNYIRFVFVINDDVVSGMEHAKFFDYILPVIPSINKKTSEIIFTDNLRKVNKSIAGFLKNIGQEHCAEHLSRLDQYDTTGIVHCIAPYIKDFRLQYAILNDYGLMAEQYFLNNSRGAERDDAEQILAFAVYKNIWPEDYRKFWQGENNILFEEVKNEGKDDKDKRKKDEFSGLRDILVGGENPFLNIRSLYYVGFSEDNMIERHGNIWYGEYEITEKIRLIEEIQKEDRRIIDELREFCASEKLTDSGDERQILVSAIRCMLRCEVKETKWFFAKRDIIMCLEVLSELEETEYITFLSWAKEEAWAKDADRDGIFNVYKCCCDMENLIYRQDLSMKMVDVFCQGVNDEERYSNKILHVEGNRVDLGEKISKTHKC
;
A
#
# COMPACT_ATOMS: atom_id res chain seq x y z
N MET A 1 -28.71 60.90 -30.43
CA MET A 1 -28.15 59.54 -30.54
C MET A 1 -27.07 59.44 -29.48
N GLN A 2 -27.29 59.08 -28.21
CA GLN A 2 -28.18 58.06 -27.64
C GLN A 2 -28.11 56.75 -28.41
N MET A 3 -27.21 55.85 -27.98
CA MET A 3 -27.48 54.48 -27.52
C MET A 3 -26.14 53.72 -27.50
N GLU A 4 -25.81 53.18 -26.32
CA GLU A 4 -25.04 51.95 -26.03
C GLU A 4 -24.34 52.08 -24.67
N ASN A 5 -25.15 51.91 -23.63
CA ASN A 5 -24.72 51.57 -22.28
C ASN A 5 -25.81 50.64 -21.76
N GLY A 6 -25.52 49.34 -21.62
CA GLY A 6 -26.50 48.41 -21.07
C GLY A 6 -26.22 46.93 -21.33
N GLU A 7 -25.01 46.44 -21.10
CA GLU A 7 -24.79 44.99 -20.94
C GLU A 7 -23.45 44.72 -20.20
N SER A 8 -23.39 45.06 -18.91
CA SER A 8 -22.31 44.56 -18.03
C SER A 8 -22.64 44.77 -16.54
N ILE A 9 -23.88 44.58 -16.10
CA ILE A 9 -24.21 44.52 -14.66
C ILE A 9 -25.35 43.53 -14.46
N ALA A 10 -25.08 42.23 -14.61
CA ALA A 10 -26.03 41.18 -14.19
C ALA A 10 -25.40 39.78 -14.02
N ASN A 11 -24.10 39.64 -13.74
CA ASN A 11 -23.48 38.33 -13.48
C ASN A 11 -22.45 38.38 -12.32
N GLN A 12 -22.80 39.08 -11.24
CA GLN A 12 -22.07 39.04 -9.97
C GLN A 12 -23.03 38.83 -8.80
N THR A 13 -23.59 37.63 -8.70
CA THR A 13 -23.93 36.98 -7.42
C THR A 13 -24.42 35.57 -7.72
N GLN A 14 -23.91 34.58 -6.97
CA GLN A 14 -24.13 33.13 -7.07
C GLN A 14 -23.11 32.34 -7.92
N SER A 15 -21.83 32.54 -7.63
CA SER A 15 -20.91 31.39 -7.57
C SER A 15 -20.91 30.92 -6.11
N GLU A 16 -21.77 29.94 -5.80
CA GLU A 16 -21.62 29.16 -4.57
C GLU A 16 -20.21 28.57 -4.57
N LEU A 17 -19.48 28.84 -3.50
CA LEU A 17 -18.20 28.24 -3.19
C LEU A 17 -18.41 26.73 -2.97
N VAL A 18 -18.35 25.95 -4.04
CA VAL A 18 -18.11 24.51 -3.94
C VAL A 18 -16.66 24.37 -3.50
N GLN A 19 -16.44 24.09 -2.21
CA GLN A 19 -15.16 23.56 -1.75
C GLN A 19 -14.98 22.23 -2.47
N GLU A 20 -14.03 22.16 -3.41
CA GLU A 20 -13.50 20.87 -3.87
C GLU A 20 -12.93 20.19 -2.62
N GLU A 21 -13.66 19.23 -2.05
CA GLU A 21 -13.14 18.38 -0.97
C GLU A 21 -11.99 17.56 -1.58
N GLU A 22 -10.74 17.92 -1.24
CA GLU A 22 -9.54 17.22 -1.72
C GLU A 22 -9.63 15.72 -1.41
N ALA A 23 -9.22 14.89 -2.37
CA ALA A 23 -9.17 13.44 -2.21
C ALA A 23 -8.31 13.07 -0.98
N VAL A 24 -8.89 12.33 -0.05
CA VAL A 24 -8.19 11.90 1.17
C VAL A 24 -7.22 10.77 0.81
N ILE A 25 -5.92 11.04 0.91
CA ILE A 25 -4.86 10.05 0.76
C ILE A 25 -4.10 9.97 2.08
N PHE A 26 -3.85 8.75 2.58
CA PHE A 26 -3.00 8.53 3.74
C PHE A 26 -1.58 8.16 3.32
N PRO A 27 -0.58 9.05 3.48
CA PRO A 27 0.80 8.72 3.14
C PRO A 27 1.34 7.60 4.03
N LEU A 28 2.02 6.62 3.43
CA LEU A 28 2.71 5.55 4.16
C LEU A 28 4.09 5.98 4.71
N SER A 29 4.57 7.14 4.25
CA SER A 29 5.78 7.80 4.75
C SER A 29 5.55 8.37 6.16
N CYS A 30 6.65 8.69 6.85
CA CYS A 30 6.54 9.37 8.14
C CYS A 30 5.77 10.69 7.98
N ASN A 31 4.82 10.94 8.89
CA ASN A 31 4.09 12.20 8.93
C ASN A 31 4.78 13.15 9.92
N PRO A 32 5.39 14.27 9.46
CA PRO A 32 5.95 15.29 10.36
C PRO A 32 4.85 16.10 11.08
N ASP A 33 3.63 16.12 10.55
CA ASP A 33 2.50 16.90 11.04
C ASP A 33 1.52 15.99 11.81
N ILE A 34 2.04 15.26 12.80
CA ILE A 34 1.18 14.56 13.76
C ILE A 34 0.44 15.64 14.57
N GLU A 35 -0.89 15.53 14.67
CA GLU A 35 -1.66 16.38 15.56
C GLU A 35 -1.13 16.26 17.00
N GLU A 36 -0.89 17.39 17.66
CA GLU A 36 -0.39 17.43 19.04
C GLU A 36 -1.44 16.90 20.02
N SER A 37 -1.52 15.57 20.13
CA SER A 37 -2.30 14.91 21.18
C SER A 37 -1.63 15.09 22.54
N THR A 38 -2.41 14.94 23.61
CA THR A 38 -1.88 14.91 24.98
C THR A 38 -0.81 13.84 25.18
N ALA A 39 -0.88 12.72 24.45
CA ALA A 39 0.13 11.67 24.46
C ALA A 39 1.43 12.11 23.76
N THR A 40 1.33 12.77 22.59
CA THR A 40 2.48 13.29 21.85
C THR A 40 3.26 14.32 22.68
N GLN A 41 2.56 15.19 23.41
CA GLN A 41 3.18 16.19 24.29
C GLN A 41 3.99 15.58 25.44
N VAL A 42 3.64 14.38 25.90
CA VAL A 42 4.45 13.67 26.90
C VAL A 42 5.81 13.31 26.30
N PHE A 43 5.85 12.76 25.08
CA PHE A 43 7.11 12.44 24.40
C PHE A 43 7.97 13.70 24.17
N TYR A 44 7.36 14.81 23.73
CA TYR A 44 8.08 16.07 23.53
C TYR A 44 8.74 16.54 24.80
N ARG A 45 8.01 16.58 25.92
CA ARG A 45 8.56 17.00 27.22
C ARG A 45 9.75 16.15 27.66
N HIS A 46 9.74 14.86 27.36
CA HIS A 46 10.84 13.96 27.68
C HIS A 46 12.06 14.19 26.77
N LEU A 47 11.84 14.38 25.46
CA LEU A 47 12.91 14.72 24.52
C LEU A 47 13.52 16.09 24.79
N GLU A 48 12.70 17.11 25.10
CA GLU A 48 13.18 18.44 25.47
C GLU A 48 14.11 18.39 26.70
N LYS A 49 13.72 17.64 27.74
CA LYS A 49 14.57 17.43 28.92
C LYS A 49 15.87 16.72 28.57
N ALA A 50 15.82 15.71 27.71
CA ALA A 50 17.02 15.03 27.23
C ALA A 50 17.92 15.97 26.41
N PHE A 51 17.32 16.83 25.57
CA PHE A 51 18.01 17.82 24.76
C PHE A 51 18.50 19.03 25.58
N ALA A 52 18.00 19.25 26.79
CA ALA A 52 18.50 20.31 27.66
C ALA A 52 19.75 19.88 28.45
N GLU A 53 19.99 18.57 28.63
CA GLU A 53 21.07 18.03 29.47
C GLU A 53 22.36 17.75 28.68
N PRO A 54 23.47 18.50 28.90
CA PRO A 54 24.71 18.37 28.12
C PRO A 54 25.45 17.03 28.22
N ARG A 55 25.12 16.22 29.24
CA ARG A 55 25.66 14.88 29.40
C ARG A 55 24.99 13.84 28.49
N ILE A 56 23.78 14.13 28.00
CA ILE A 56 23.04 13.22 27.11
C ILE A 56 23.46 13.50 25.67
N ARG A 57 24.29 12.62 25.12
CA ARG A 57 24.87 12.76 23.77
C ARG A 57 24.50 11.60 22.85
N ASN A 58 24.15 10.45 23.41
CA ASN A 58 23.70 9.27 22.69
C ASN A 58 22.30 8.89 23.19
N ILE A 59 21.29 9.11 22.35
CA ILE A 59 19.88 8.86 22.67
C ILE A 59 19.38 7.70 21.84
N ALA A 60 18.74 6.71 22.46
CA ALA A 60 17.96 5.70 21.72
C ALA A 60 16.47 6.07 21.73
N ILE A 61 15.82 5.96 20.59
CA ILE A 61 14.37 5.96 20.44
C ILE A 61 13.97 4.54 20.04
N THR A 62 13.29 3.86 20.95
CA THR A 62 13.02 2.42 20.92
C THR A 62 11.53 2.14 20.72
N GLY A 63 11.16 0.91 20.42
CA GLY A 63 9.79 0.50 20.08
C GLY A 63 9.76 -0.43 18.87
N SER A 64 8.69 -1.21 18.71
CA SER A 64 8.58 -2.17 17.61
C SER A 64 8.58 -1.50 16.22
N PHE A 65 8.66 -2.32 15.17
CA PHE A 65 8.50 -1.82 13.80
C PHE A 65 7.11 -1.19 13.62
N GLY A 66 7.03 -0.09 12.87
CA GLY A 66 5.75 0.54 12.54
C GLY A 66 5.09 1.41 13.63
N VAL A 67 5.63 1.49 14.85
CA VAL A 67 5.00 2.25 15.96
C VAL A 67 5.00 3.77 15.82
N GLY A 68 5.63 4.31 14.76
CA GLY A 68 5.67 5.75 14.49
C GLY A 68 6.89 6.50 15.04
N LYS A 69 8.00 5.82 15.35
CA LYS A 69 9.25 6.43 15.88
C LYS A 69 9.73 7.63 15.03
N SER A 70 9.90 7.43 13.72
CA SER A 70 10.36 8.47 12.79
C SER A 70 9.37 9.63 12.68
N SER A 71 8.06 9.34 12.65
CA SER A 71 7.03 10.38 12.60
C SER A 71 7.04 11.23 13.89
N MET A 72 7.16 10.60 15.06
CA MET A 72 7.28 11.30 16.36
C MET A 72 8.53 12.20 16.38
N LEU A 73 9.66 11.70 15.88
CA LEU A 73 10.92 12.45 15.85
C LEU A 73 10.90 13.65 14.89
N ARG A 74 10.32 13.46 13.69
CA ARG A 74 10.10 14.54 12.71
C ARG A 74 9.15 15.61 13.23
N SER A 75 8.09 15.19 13.92
CA SER A 75 7.14 16.11 14.54
C SER A 75 7.75 16.85 15.72
N PHE A 76 8.57 16.17 16.52
CA PHE A 76 9.39 16.79 17.56
C PHE A 76 10.39 17.80 16.99
N GLU A 77 11.10 17.49 15.89
CA GLU A 77 12.01 18.41 15.22
C GLU A 77 11.30 19.73 14.87
N LYS A 78 10.12 19.62 14.24
CA LYS A 78 9.28 20.78 13.92
C LYS A 78 8.91 21.58 15.17
N HIS A 79 8.36 20.93 16.19
CA HIS A 79 7.99 21.55 17.46
C HIS A 79 9.19 22.24 18.14
N TYR A 80 10.34 21.57 18.15
CA TYR A 80 11.59 22.05 18.75
C TYR A 80 12.08 23.31 18.04
N HIS A 81 12.02 23.39 16.70
CA HIS A 81 12.40 24.61 15.99
C HIS A 81 11.38 25.75 16.20
N GLU A 82 10.09 25.44 16.33
CA GLU A 82 9.05 26.44 16.60
C GLU A 82 9.20 27.07 18.01
N THR A 83 9.56 26.28 19.01
CA THR A 83 9.74 26.73 20.41
C THR A 83 11.12 27.29 20.73
N SER A 84 12.19 26.77 20.10
CA SER A 84 13.58 27.19 20.36
C SER A 84 13.94 28.54 19.72
N ILE A 85 13.20 28.98 18.70
CA ILE A 85 13.37 30.30 18.09
C ILE A 85 12.60 31.32 18.93
N ALA A 86 13.22 31.84 19.99
CA ALA A 86 12.79 33.11 20.56
C ALA A 86 12.75 34.16 19.42
N PRO A 87 11.69 34.99 19.30
CA PRO A 87 11.69 36.09 18.34
C PRO A 87 12.75 37.09 18.79
N THR A 88 13.99 36.93 18.31
CA THR A 88 14.94 38.04 18.28
C THR A 88 14.42 39.03 17.26
N ASP A 89 13.47 39.86 17.70
CA ASP A 89 13.08 41.13 17.11
C ASP A 89 14.29 42.08 17.14
N VAL A 90 15.30 41.79 16.32
CA VAL A 90 16.20 42.83 15.86
C VAL A 90 15.59 43.33 14.56
N LYS A 91 14.66 44.29 14.69
CA LYS A 91 14.23 45.16 13.58
C LYS A 91 15.47 45.87 13.02
N HIS A 92 16.17 45.23 12.10
CA HIS A 92 17.10 45.95 11.23
C HIS A 92 16.27 46.88 10.35
N LYS A 93 16.60 48.18 10.43
CA LYS A 93 15.91 49.34 9.85
C LYS A 93 15.85 49.37 8.30
N TRP A 94 16.24 48.30 7.63
CA TRP A 94 16.29 48.18 6.18
C TRP A 94 15.56 46.91 5.78
N GLY A 95 14.42 47.05 5.10
CA GLY A 95 13.43 46.02 4.79
C GLY A 95 13.92 44.93 3.83
N ILE A 96 14.93 44.17 4.23
CA ILE A 96 15.30 42.91 3.60
C ILE A 96 14.69 41.81 4.46
N LYS A 97 13.64 41.15 3.94
CA LYS A 97 13.15 39.88 4.50
C LYS A 97 14.34 38.91 4.49
N LYS A 98 14.95 38.66 5.65
CA LYS A 98 15.88 37.54 5.81
C LYS A 98 15.01 36.29 5.73
N GLU A 99 15.18 35.48 4.69
CA GLU A 99 14.63 34.12 4.69
C GLU A 99 15.06 33.44 5.99
N LYS A 100 14.09 32.94 6.76
CA LYS A 100 14.35 32.12 7.94
C LYS A 100 15.05 30.86 7.45
N ILE A 101 16.34 30.72 7.73
CA ILE A 101 17.06 29.46 7.50
C ILE A 101 16.60 28.52 8.61
N GLN A 102 15.62 27.67 8.30
CA GLN A 102 15.23 26.57 9.16
C GLN A 102 16.39 25.57 9.13
N LYS A 103 17.01 25.38 10.29
CA LYS A 103 18.03 24.36 10.48
C LYS A 103 17.29 23.05 10.70
N ASN A 104 17.74 21.98 10.06
CA ASN A 104 17.10 20.66 10.16
C ASN A 104 18.15 19.69 10.69
N PHE A 105 17.71 18.70 11.47
CA PHE A 105 18.56 17.59 11.90
C PHE A 105 19.14 16.83 10.70
N LEU A 106 20.31 16.21 10.88
CA LEU A 106 20.90 15.35 9.86
C LEU A 106 20.35 13.94 9.99
N TYR A 107 19.54 13.50 9.04
CA TYR A 107 19.04 12.12 9.00
C TYR A 107 19.93 11.25 8.11
N ILE A 108 20.31 10.10 8.64
CA ILE A 108 21.09 9.07 7.97
C ILE A 108 20.22 7.80 7.98
N SER A 109 19.73 7.37 6.82
CA SER A 109 18.85 6.20 6.67
C SER A 109 19.50 5.18 5.75
N LEU A 110 19.65 3.94 6.23
CA LEU A 110 20.22 2.84 5.45
C LEU A 110 19.10 2.06 4.75
N GLY A 111 18.69 2.51 3.56
CA GLY A 111 17.77 1.75 2.72
C GLY A 111 18.38 0.42 2.25
N LYS A 112 17.75 -0.72 2.57
CA LYS A 112 18.06 -2.03 1.99
C LYS A 112 17.84 -1.97 0.47
N PHE A 113 18.92 -1.95 -0.32
CA PHE A 113 18.85 -2.48 -1.69
C PHE A 113 19.15 -3.96 -1.54
N SER A 114 18.17 -4.81 -1.84
CA SER A 114 18.25 -6.24 -1.63
C SER A 114 19.50 -6.82 -2.27
N GLU A 115 20.32 -7.50 -1.46
CA GLU A 115 21.25 -8.50 -1.93
C GLU A 115 20.48 -9.48 -2.83
N LYS A 116 20.86 -9.57 -4.12
CA LYS A 116 20.61 -10.79 -4.86
C LYS A 116 21.49 -11.84 -4.21
N LYS A 117 20.90 -12.75 -3.44
CA LYS A 117 21.58 -14.00 -3.06
C LYS A 117 21.85 -14.77 -4.36
N ASN A 118 23.08 -14.69 -4.87
CA ASN A 118 23.59 -15.71 -5.75
C ASN A 118 24.09 -16.82 -4.83
N GLU A 119 23.51 -18.02 -4.93
CA GLU A 119 23.75 -19.14 -4.01
C GLU A 119 25.10 -19.85 -4.22
N ASP A 120 26.01 -19.30 -5.02
CA ASP A 120 27.30 -19.91 -5.32
C ASP A 120 28.43 -18.87 -5.19
N GLU A 121 28.95 -18.60 -3.98
CA GLU A 121 30.32 -18.10 -3.70
C GLU A 121 30.55 -17.85 -2.17
N ASN A 122 31.80 -18.00 -1.72
CA ASN A 122 32.26 -18.11 -0.32
C ASN A 122 31.57 -17.16 0.70
N GLU A 123 31.00 -17.72 1.78
CA GLU A 123 30.25 -16.97 2.80
C GLU A 123 31.06 -15.90 3.56
N ASN A 124 32.37 -16.08 3.76
CA ASN A 124 33.19 -15.16 4.56
C ASN A 124 33.69 -13.89 3.81
N GLU A 125 33.75 -13.92 2.47
CA GLU A 125 34.17 -12.74 1.68
C GLU A 125 32.98 -11.78 1.46
N ASN A 126 31.78 -12.33 1.26
CA ASN A 126 30.55 -11.55 1.08
C ASN A 126 30.15 -10.75 2.34
N GLU A 127 30.42 -11.26 3.56
CA GLU A 127 30.06 -10.56 4.81
C GLU A 127 30.87 -9.28 5.02
N ASN A 128 32.19 -9.34 4.81
CA ASN A 128 33.09 -8.17 4.93
C ASN A 128 32.81 -7.13 3.82
N GLU A 129 32.49 -7.57 2.60
CA GLU A 129 32.07 -6.65 1.53
C GLU A 129 30.77 -5.92 1.87
N ASN A 130 29.80 -6.60 2.47
CA ASN A 130 28.54 -5.98 2.88
C ASN A 130 28.70 -5.02 4.08
N GLU A 131 29.61 -5.31 5.02
CA GLU A 131 29.94 -4.42 6.14
C GLU A 131 30.54 -3.10 5.65
N ASN A 132 31.54 -3.21 4.76
CA ASN A 132 32.16 -2.06 4.12
C ASN A 132 31.16 -1.22 3.31
N GLN A 133 30.14 -1.84 2.71
CA GLN A 133 29.09 -1.11 2.00
C GLN A 133 28.21 -0.26 2.93
N ILE A 134 27.87 -0.75 4.11
CA ILE A 134 27.04 -0.01 5.08
C ILE A 134 27.78 1.21 5.60
N GLU A 135 29.01 1.01 6.08
CA GLU A 135 29.86 2.07 6.59
C GLU A 135 30.15 3.14 5.53
N ARG A 136 30.45 2.70 4.31
CA ARG A 136 30.61 3.59 3.16
C ARG A 136 29.34 4.40 2.87
N ARG A 137 28.14 3.83 3.02
CA ARG A 137 26.87 4.56 2.84
C ARG A 137 26.65 5.61 3.92
N ILE A 138 26.97 5.30 5.19
CA ILE A 138 26.93 6.28 6.27
C ILE A 138 27.83 7.47 5.93
N LEU A 139 29.08 7.20 5.53
CA LEU A 139 30.04 8.22 5.13
C LEU A 139 29.52 9.05 3.94
N LEU A 140 29.02 8.40 2.88
CA LEU A 140 28.49 9.09 1.70
C LEU A 140 27.30 10.00 2.03
N GLN A 141 26.39 9.59 2.92
CA GLN A 141 25.24 10.42 3.31
C GLN A 141 25.66 11.65 4.10
N VAL A 142 26.65 11.52 4.99
CA VAL A 142 27.22 12.66 5.70
C VAL A 142 27.95 13.58 4.73
N TYR A 143 28.81 13.03 3.87
CA TYR A 143 29.58 13.81 2.88
C TYR A 143 28.71 14.51 1.85
N ALA A 144 27.59 13.91 1.43
CA ALA A 144 26.65 14.52 0.49
C ALA A 144 26.05 15.84 1.00
N ARG A 145 26.10 16.10 2.32
CA ARG A 145 25.65 17.37 2.90
C ARG A 145 26.61 18.53 2.65
N PHE A 146 27.85 18.25 2.26
CA PHE A 146 28.90 19.26 2.09
C PHE A 146 29.07 19.67 0.63
N ARG A 147 29.37 20.96 0.41
CA ARG A 147 29.96 21.40 -0.86
C ARG A 147 31.48 21.29 -0.75
N GLN A 148 32.15 21.16 -1.90
CA GLN A 148 33.62 21.07 -1.95
C GLN A 148 34.32 22.28 -1.30
N LYS A 149 33.66 23.44 -1.21
CA LYS A 149 34.18 24.64 -0.52
C LYS A 149 34.07 24.57 1.00
N ASP A 150 33.17 23.75 1.52
CA ASP A 150 32.92 23.59 2.97
C ASP A 150 33.92 22.59 3.59
N LEU A 151 34.54 21.73 2.78
CA LEU A 151 35.58 20.75 3.16
C LEU A 151 36.91 21.00 2.43
N PRO A 152 37.62 22.11 2.71
CA PRO A 152 38.90 22.41 2.05
C PRO A 152 40.02 21.40 2.35
N SER A 153 39.84 20.58 3.40
CA SER A 153 40.84 19.61 3.89
C SER A 153 40.38 18.15 3.79
N GLY A 154 39.24 17.86 3.15
CA GLY A 154 38.72 16.49 2.99
C GLY A 154 39.43 15.72 1.85
N SER A 155 39.61 14.41 2.03
CA SER A 155 40.17 13.49 1.02
C SER A 155 39.18 13.26 -0.12
N PHE A 156 37.88 13.26 0.20
CA PHE A 156 36.81 12.97 -0.76
C PHE A 156 36.58 14.15 -1.70
N ARG A 157 36.87 13.94 -2.99
CA ARG A 157 36.55 14.89 -4.06
C ARG A 157 35.05 14.84 -4.36
N LEU A 158 34.26 15.60 -3.62
CA LEU A 158 32.87 15.91 -3.97
C LEU A 158 32.80 16.52 -5.40
N ILE A 159 31.76 16.13 -6.15
CA ILE A 159 31.53 16.53 -7.55
C ILE A 159 31.83 18.02 -7.72
N SER A 160 32.85 18.33 -8.54
CA SER A 160 33.31 19.71 -8.71
C SER A 160 32.24 20.53 -9.41
N GLU A 161 31.67 21.52 -8.72
CA GLU A 161 30.82 22.51 -9.36
C GLU A 161 31.66 23.36 -10.30
N ASN A 162 31.29 23.36 -11.58
CA ASN A 162 31.83 24.30 -12.56
C ASN A 162 31.44 25.73 -12.15
N ILE A 163 32.34 26.43 -11.46
CA ILE A 163 32.19 27.86 -11.16
C ILE A 163 32.28 28.62 -12.49
N LYS A 164 31.13 28.77 -13.16
CA LYS A 164 31.03 29.59 -14.37
C LYS A 164 30.99 31.06 -13.93
N HIS A 165 32.03 31.82 -14.25
CA HIS A 165 31.98 33.30 -14.25
C HIS A 165 31.79 33.82 -15.70
N PRO A 166 30.62 33.59 -16.34
CA PRO A 166 30.41 33.90 -17.75
C PRO A 166 30.53 35.41 -18.05
N LYS A 167 30.28 36.26 -17.04
CA LYS A 167 30.35 37.72 -17.13
C LYS A 167 31.79 38.21 -17.37
N ILE A 168 32.78 37.59 -16.74
CA ILE A 168 34.19 37.98 -16.87
C ILE A 168 34.74 37.53 -18.23
N THR A 169 34.37 36.32 -18.68
CA THR A 169 34.75 35.83 -20.01
C THR A 169 34.07 36.61 -21.14
N GLY A 170 32.82 37.03 -20.96
CA GLY A 170 32.10 37.87 -21.93
C GLY A 170 32.69 39.27 -22.04
N ALA A 171 33.06 39.90 -20.93
CA ALA A 171 33.70 41.22 -20.94
C ALA A 171 35.05 41.20 -21.67
N LEU A 172 35.88 40.18 -21.41
CA LEU A 172 37.20 40.07 -22.03
C LEU A 172 37.11 39.76 -23.54
N ALA A 173 36.13 38.94 -23.96
CA ALA A 173 35.83 38.73 -25.38
C ALA A 173 35.33 40.02 -26.06
N GLY A 174 34.49 40.80 -25.38
CA GLY A 174 33.99 42.09 -25.88
C GLY A 174 35.12 43.11 -26.12
N VAL A 175 36.08 43.21 -25.21
CA VAL A 175 37.27 44.08 -25.37
C VAL A 175 38.12 43.63 -26.57
N LEU A 176 38.30 42.33 -26.77
CA LEU A 176 39.05 41.81 -27.91
C LEU A 176 38.34 42.08 -29.24
N VAL A 177 37.02 41.87 -29.31
CA VAL A 177 36.23 42.17 -30.52
C VAL A 177 36.28 43.68 -30.83
N PHE A 178 36.17 44.54 -29.81
CA PHE A 178 36.28 45.99 -30.00
C PHE A 178 37.66 46.40 -30.53
N ALA A 179 38.74 45.82 -30.01
CA ALA A 179 40.09 46.09 -30.49
C ALA A 179 40.32 45.60 -31.94
N LEU A 180 39.76 44.44 -32.31
CA LEU A 180 39.76 43.91 -33.68
C LEU A 180 38.97 44.80 -34.65
N LEU A 181 37.81 45.30 -34.23
CA LEU A 181 37.02 46.23 -35.04
C LEU A 181 37.76 47.54 -35.30
N LEU A 182 38.48 48.07 -34.30
CA LEU A 182 39.32 49.26 -34.47
C LEU A 182 40.47 49.04 -35.48
N LEU A 183 41.03 47.82 -35.55
CA LEU A 183 42.04 47.44 -36.53
C LEU A 183 41.45 47.34 -37.96
N ILE A 184 40.27 46.73 -38.11
CA ILE A 184 39.61 46.53 -39.42
C ILE A 184 39.15 47.87 -40.01
N TYR A 185 38.51 48.71 -39.20
CA TYR A 185 37.94 49.98 -39.66
C TYR A 185 38.94 51.15 -39.59
N HIS A 186 40.23 50.86 -39.36
CA HIS A 186 41.23 51.90 -39.22
C HIS A 186 41.39 52.76 -40.48
N GLU A 187 41.46 52.15 -41.67
CA GLU A 187 41.59 52.85 -42.96
C GLU A 187 40.46 53.85 -43.21
N PRO A 188 39.16 53.47 -43.17
CA PRO A 188 38.07 54.41 -43.39
C PRO A 188 37.97 55.50 -42.31
N LEU A 189 38.24 55.17 -41.04
CA LEU A 189 38.22 56.15 -39.95
C LEU A 189 39.37 57.17 -40.07
N GLY A 190 40.56 56.69 -40.43
CA GLY A 190 41.73 57.53 -40.70
C GLY A 190 41.52 58.43 -41.91
N ASN A 191 40.86 57.93 -42.97
CA ASN A 191 40.53 58.71 -44.16
C ASN A 191 39.45 59.77 -43.88
N LEU A 192 38.47 59.48 -43.02
CA LEU A 192 37.49 60.46 -42.54
C LEU A 192 38.18 61.61 -41.79
N VAL A 193 39.11 61.30 -40.88
CA VAL A 193 39.88 62.30 -40.11
C VAL A 193 40.77 63.14 -41.03
N LEU A 194 41.47 62.51 -41.98
CA LEU A 194 42.30 63.19 -42.99
C LEU A 194 41.45 64.06 -43.93
N TRP A 195 40.21 63.69 -44.22
CA TRP A 195 39.28 64.47 -45.02
C TRP A 195 38.78 65.71 -44.26
N THR A 196 38.49 65.58 -42.96
CA THR A 196 38.08 66.71 -42.10
C THR A 196 39.20 67.70 -41.80
N MET A 197 40.46 67.26 -41.79
CA MET A 197 41.63 68.06 -41.37
C MET A 197 42.69 68.10 -42.48
N LYS A 198 42.37 68.74 -43.62
CA LYS A 198 43.32 68.87 -44.74
C LYS A 198 44.46 69.83 -44.39
N GLY A 199 45.71 69.35 -44.48
CA GLY A 199 46.91 70.21 -44.59
C GLY A 199 47.97 70.10 -43.49
N ILE A 200 47.79 69.25 -42.47
CA ILE A 200 48.72 69.19 -41.32
C ILE A 200 49.55 67.91 -41.36
N ALA A 201 50.85 68.02 -41.66
CA ALA A 201 51.77 66.88 -41.80
C ALA A 201 51.95 66.05 -40.51
N TRP A 202 51.82 66.67 -39.33
CA TRP A 202 51.91 65.97 -38.03
C TRP A 202 50.80 64.94 -37.79
N ILE A 203 49.65 65.06 -38.46
CA ILE A 203 48.55 64.09 -38.36
C ILE A 203 48.96 62.72 -38.91
N ARG A 204 49.84 62.68 -39.93
CA ARG A 204 50.36 61.41 -40.47
C ARG A 204 51.28 60.68 -39.47
N ILE A 205 52.09 61.44 -38.73
CA ILE A 205 52.99 60.90 -37.71
C ILE A 205 52.16 60.44 -36.50
N ALA A 206 51.17 61.23 -36.07
CA ALA A 206 50.24 60.84 -35.00
C ALA A 206 49.44 59.57 -35.36
N LYS A 207 48.99 59.42 -36.62
CA LYS A 207 48.35 58.20 -37.14
C LYS A 207 49.27 56.98 -36.94
N MET A 208 50.54 57.09 -37.31
CA MET A 208 51.52 56.01 -37.15
C MET A 208 51.76 55.60 -35.69
N TRP A 209 51.89 56.57 -34.78
CA TRP A 209 52.07 56.27 -33.34
C TRP A 209 50.80 55.68 -32.71
N LEU A 210 49.63 56.17 -33.10
CA LEU A 210 48.34 55.62 -32.67
C LEU A 210 48.20 54.14 -33.08
N HIS A 211 48.60 53.82 -34.31
CA HIS A 211 48.65 52.44 -34.80
C HIS A 211 49.58 51.55 -33.97
N LEU A 212 50.80 52.02 -33.70
CA LEU A 212 51.78 51.25 -32.94
C LEU A 212 51.26 50.95 -31.52
N ILE A 213 50.65 51.94 -30.87
CA ILE A 213 50.03 51.79 -29.54
C ILE A 213 48.86 50.80 -29.59
N LEU A 214 48.01 50.86 -30.62
CA LEU A 214 46.88 49.94 -30.78
C LEU A 214 47.35 48.49 -31.01
N TYR A 215 48.38 48.28 -31.83
CA TYR A 215 48.98 46.96 -32.03
C TYR A 215 49.56 46.39 -30.73
N LEU A 216 50.27 47.21 -29.95
CA LEU A 216 50.80 46.79 -28.64
C LEU A 216 49.67 46.45 -27.65
N ALA A 217 48.58 47.21 -27.65
CA ALA A 217 47.42 46.95 -26.80
C ALA A 217 46.73 45.62 -27.16
N VAL A 218 46.56 45.32 -28.46
CA VAL A 218 45.99 44.04 -28.91
C VAL A 218 46.91 42.89 -28.55
N MET A 219 48.22 43.02 -28.76
CA MET A 219 49.19 41.99 -28.39
C MET A 219 49.19 41.71 -26.88
N ALA A 220 49.10 42.75 -26.04
CA ALA A 220 48.98 42.59 -24.59
C ALA A 220 47.66 41.90 -24.19
N ALA A 221 46.54 42.24 -24.84
CA ALA A 221 45.25 41.61 -24.58
C ALA A 221 45.23 40.12 -24.97
N VAL A 222 45.83 39.77 -26.11
CA VAL A 222 45.98 38.38 -26.55
C VAL A 222 46.89 37.61 -25.59
N ALA A 223 48.02 38.19 -25.17
CA ALA A 223 48.91 37.57 -24.19
C ALA A 223 48.22 37.34 -22.83
N ALA A 224 47.40 38.28 -22.36
CA ALA A 224 46.62 38.13 -21.13
C ALA A 224 45.54 37.03 -21.27
N LEU A 225 44.86 36.93 -22.42
CA LEU A 225 43.91 35.86 -22.72
C LEU A 225 44.59 34.49 -22.77
N CYS A 226 45.74 34.38 -23.44
CA CYS A 226 46.55 33.16 -23.48
C CYS A 226 47.05 32.78 -22.08
N GLY A 227 47.53 33.75 -21.29
CA GLY A 227 47.98 33.55 -19.91
C GLY A 227 46.84 33.08 -19.00
N MET A 228 45.64 33.66 -19.14
CA MET A 228 44.46 33.23 -18.39
C MET A 228 43.95 31.85 -18.85
N GLY A 229 44.01 31.56 -20.14
CA GLY A 229 43.72 30.23 -20.70
C GLY A 229 44.66 29.18 -20.13
N LEU A 230 45.97 29.48 -20.11
CA LEU A 230 47.00 28.63 -19.55
C LEU A 230 46.85 28.44 -18.03
N TYR A 231 46.55 29.51 -17.29
CA TYR A 231 46.25 29.46 -15.85
C TYR A 231 45.02 28.59 -15.53
N ARG A 232 44.01 28.56 -16.42
CA ARG A 232 42.85 27.66 -16.27
C ARG A 232 43.15 26.23 -16.72
N LEU A 233 44.07 26.03 -17.66
CA LEU A 233 44.46 24.71 -18.15
C LEU A 233 45.45 24.00 -17.21
N LEU A 234 46.35 24.74 -16.55
CA LEU A 234 47.36 24.20 -15.64
C LEU A 234 46.78 23.30 -14.54
N PRO A 235 45.71 23.71 -13.82
CA PRO A 235 45.05 22.86 -12.84
C PRO A 235 44.49 21.58 -13.47
N ARG A 236 43.92 21.65 -14.69
CA ARG A 236 43.37 20.47 -15.39
C ARG A 236 44.44 19.46 -15.77
N LEU A 237 45.62 19.92 -16.19
CA LEU A 237 46.75 19.05 -16.53
C LEU A 237 47.39 18.42 -15.27
N GLN A 238 47.44 19.16 -14.15
CA GLN A 238 47.87 18.60 -12.86
C GLN A 238 46.83 17.61 -12.30
N LEU A 239 45.54 17.88 -12.47
CA LEU A 239 44.44 16.98 -12.07
C LEU A 239 44.49 15.64 -12.83
N MET A 240 44.83 15.62 -14.12
CA MET A 240 45.02 14.37 -14.88
C MET A 240 46.20 13.52 -14.40
N ARG A 241 47.29 14.14 -13.93
CA ARG A 241 48.44 13.41 -13.35
C ARG A 241 48.18 12.92 -11.92
N ILE A 242 47.26 13.54 -11.20
CA ILE A 242 46.89 13.15 -9.83
C ILE A 242 45.74 12.14 -9.86
N SER A 243 44.80 12.21 -10.82
CA SER A 243 43.75 11.19 -10.99
C SER A 243 44.36 9.83 -11.33
N LEU A 244 45.36 9.78 -12.21
CA LEU A 244 46.08 8.54 -12.54
C LEU A 244 46.84 7.93 -11.35
N LYS A 245 47.26 8.76 -10.36
CA LYS A 245 47.90 8.29 -9.13
C LYS A 245 46.90 7.94 -8.02
N ALA A 246 45.75 8.61 -7.99
CA ALA A 246 44.67 8.32 -7.05
C ALA A 246 43.92 7.05 -7.44
N GLU A 247 43.71 6.83 -8.74
CA GLU A 247 43.09 5.61 -9.28
C GLU A 247 44.01 4.38 -9.09
N GLN A 248 45.33 4.55 -9.20
CA GLN A 248 46.29 3.50 -8.84
C GLN A 248 46.39 3.28 -7.32
N ALA A 249 46.23 4.32 -6.50
CA ALA A 249 46.19 4.19 -5.05
C ALA A 249 44.86 3.58 -4.54
N GLU A 250 43.73 3.86 -5.18
CA GLU A 250 42.44 3.21 -4.92
C GLU A 250 42.49 1.72 -5.34
N LEU A 251 43.08 1.41 -6.51
CA LEU A 251 43.28 0.02 -6.97
C LEU A 251 44.32 -0.77 -6.15
N ASP A 252 45.28 -0.11 -5.51
CA ASP A 252 46.24 -0.74 -4.60
C ASP A 252 45.70 -0.83 -3.16
N LEU A 253 44.76 0.04 -2.75
CA LEU A 253 44.04 -0.06 -1.47
C LEU A 253 42.92 -1.11 -1.51
N GLU A 254 42.19 -1.25 -2.62
CA GLU A 254 41.18 -2.31 -2.79
C GLU A 254 41.80 -3.72 -2.71
N LYS A 255 43.11 -3.85 -2.94
CA LYS A 255 43.85 -5.12 -2.81
C LYS A 255 44.31 -5.44 -1.39
N GLN A 256 44.28 -4.48 -0.46
CA GLN A 256 44.56 -4.70 0.96
C GLN A 256 43.23 -4.73 1.74
N ALA A 257 42.42 -5.76 1.50
CA ALA A 257 41.26 -6.07 2.30
C ALA A 257 41.70 -6.47 3.72
N CYS A 258 41.66 -5.50 4.66
CA CYS A 258 41.54 -5.67 6.12
C CYS A 258 41.59 -4.27 6.80
N THR A 259 40.56 -3.44 6.65
CA THR A 259 40.25 -2.34 7.61
C THR A 259 38.82 -1.84 7.41
N ASP A 260 38.08 -1.70 8.50
CA ASP A 260 36.76 -1.06 8.54
C ASP A 260 36.80 0.38 8.03
N TYR A 261 35.82 0.78 7.21
CA TYR A 261 35.76 2.09 6.56
C TYR A 261 35.49 3.22 7.57
N LEU A 262 34.64 3.00 8.57
CA LEU A 262 34.39 3.99 9.61
C LEU A 262 35.66 4.28 10.41
N ASP A 263 36.52 3.28 10.65
CA ASP A 263 37.78 3.48 11.35
C ASP A 263 38.78 4.24 10.47
N LEU A 264 38.90 3.85 9.20
CA LEU A 264 39.77 4.50 8.22
C LEU A 264 39.44 5.98 8.03
N TYR A 265 38.15 6.32 8.00
CA TYR A 265 37.66 7.69 7.76
C TYR A 265 37.11 8.38 9.02
N SER A 266 37.27 7.80 10.21
CA SER A 266 36.73 8.29 11.48
C SER A 266 37.06 9.76 11.72
N MET A 267 38.33 10.14 11.54
CA MET A 267 38.80 11.50 11.76
C MET A 267 38.33 12.51 10.71
N GLU A 268 38.09 12.05 9.48
CA GLU A 268 37.47 12.87 8.43
C GLU A 268 35.99 13.10 8.74
N LEU A 269 35.27 12.05 9.16
CA LEU A 269 33.90 12.16 9.62
C LEU A 269 33.76 13.08 10.84
N VAL A 270 34.68 12.98 11.80
CA VAL A 270 34.76 13.90 12.95
C VAL A 270 34.91 15.35 12.48
N TYR A 271 35.85 15.61 11.56
CA TYR A 271 36.07 16.95 11.00
C TYR A 271 34.81 17.46 10.27
N CYS A 272 34.14 16.62 9.49
CA CYS A 272 32.91 16.95 8.82
C CYS A 272 31.83 17.37 9.83
N LEU A 273 31.52 16.50 10.79
CA LEU A 273 30.48 16.76 11.80
C LEU A 273 30.77 18.03 12.62
N GLU A 274 32.03 18.27 12.97
CA GLU A 274 32.48 19.51 13.62
C GLU A 274 32.11 20.76 12.81
N ARG A 275 32.26 20.72 11.48
CA ARG A 275 31.96 21.84 10.58
C ARG A 275 30.46 22.10 10.38
N ILE A 276 29.63 21.06 10.38
CA ILE A 276 28.18 21.20 10.14
C ILE A 276 27.36 21.24 11.42
N ALA A 277 27.96 21.04 12.59
CA ALA A 277 27.27 20.99 13.88
C ALA A 277 26.18 22.06 14.02
N ASP A 278 26.52 23.32 13.74
CA ASP A 278 25.58 24.45 13.85
C ASP A 278 24.54 24.52 12.74
N GLN A 279 24.77 23.88 11.59
CA GLN A 279 23.83 23.82 10.47
C GLN A 279 22.75 22.74 10.67
N ILE A 280 23.06 21.70 11.46
CA ILE A 280 22.19 20.54 11.69
C ILE A 280 21.52 20.55 13.07
N ASP A 281 21.47 21.72 13.72
CA ASP A 281 21.08 21.89 15.13
C ASP A 281 21.70 20.85 16.06
N ARG A 282 22.95 20.52 15.75
CA ARG A 282 23.84 19.65 16.50
C ARG A 282 23.24 18.29 16.78
N THR A 283 22.38 17.81 15.88
CA THR A 283 21.66 16.54 16.04
C THR A 283 21.78 15.71 14.78
N VAL A 284 22.31 14.50 14.94
CA VAL A 284 22.41 13.47 13.89
C VAL A 284 21.49 12.32 14.27
N ILE A 285 20.65 11.90 13.35
CA ILE A 285 19.64 10.85 13.53
C ILE A 285 20.01 9.69 12.62
N PHE A 286 20.16 8.51 13.21
CA PHE A 286 20.40 7.25 12.51
C PHE A 286 19.11 6.43 12.51
N GLU A 287 18.59 6.13 11.32
CA GLU A 287 17.36 5.34 11.11
C GLU A 287 17.65 4.10 10.24
N ASP A 288 16.80 3.09 10.36
CA ASP A 288 16.83 1.85 9.56
C ASP A 288 18.10 1.00 9.70
N ILE A 289 19.01 1.32 10.63
CA ILE A 289 20.20 0.49 10.93
C ILE A 289 19.78 -0.85 11.57
N ASP A 290 18.67 -0.87 12.30
CA ASP A 290 18.09 -2.05 12.95
C ASP A 290 17.55 -3.12 11.97
N ARG A 291 17.66 -2.91 10.65
CA ARG A 291 17.29 -3.90 9.61
C ARG A 291 18.38 -4.94 9.35
N PHE A 292 19.58 -4.74 9.89
CA PHE A 292 20.69 -5.68 9.83
C PHE A 292 20.67 -6.63 11.04
N GLN A 293 21.55 -7.63 11.03
CA GLN A 293 21.68 -8.55 12.16
C GLN A 293 22.04 -7.77 13.44
N PRO A 294 21.52 -8.16 14.62
CA PRO A 294 21.76 -7.45 15.87
C PRO A 294 23.24 -7.25 16.19
N GLU A 295 24.08 -8.27 15.97
CA GLU A 295 25.53 -8.22 16.22
C GLU A 295 26.19 -7.10 15.40
N LYS A 296 25.82 -6.97 14.12
CA LYS A 296 26.34 -5.94 13.21
C LYS A 296 25.87 -4.54 13.61
N CYS A 297 24.63 -4.42 14.07
CA CYS A 297 24.11 -3.14 14.57
C CYS A 297 24.94 -2.65 15.78
N ILE A 298 25.31 -3.58 16.68
CA ILE A 298 26.10 -3.27 17.88
C ILE A 298 27.48 -2.73 17.51
N GLU A 299 28.16 -3.34 16.55
CA GLU A 299 29.48 -2.92 16.09
C GLU A 299 29.45 -1.51 15.50
N ILE A 300 28.54 -1.26 14.55
CA ILE A 300 28.35 0.06 13.93
C ILE A 300 28.03 1.12 15.00
N PHE A 301 27.14 0.81 15.95
CA PHE A 301 26.79 1.75 17.02
C PHE A 301 27.99 2.05 17.92
N THR A 302 28.81 1.05 18.25
CA THR A 302 30.04 1.25 19.04
C THR A 302 30.97 2.24 18.36
N ARG A 303 31.23 2.07 17.06
CA ARG A 303 32.05 3.01 16.27
C ARG A 303 31.44 4.41 16.23
N LEU A 304 30.13 4.52 15.97
CA LEU A 304 29.44 5.81 15.93
C LEU A 304 29.48 6.53 17.30
N ARG A 305 29.40 5.79 18.41
CA ARG A 305 29.54 6.36 19.75
C ARG A 305 30.94 6.93 19.99
N GLU A 306 31.98 6.22 19.54
CA GLU A 306 33.36 6.70 19.61
C GLU A 306 33.54 7.97 18.78
N ILE A 307 33.01 8.01 17.55
CA ILE A 307 33.00 9.21 16.71
C ILE A 307 32.29 10.38 17.41
N ASN A 308 31.11 10.14 18.01
CA ASN A 308 30.37 11.16 18.77
C ASN A 308 31.21 11.71 19.93
N TYR A 309 31.93 10.84 20.64
CA TYR A 309 32.86 11.24 21.68
C TYR A 309 34.00 12.12 21.13
N LEU A 310 34.64 11.71 20.03
CA LEU A 310 35.73 12.45 19.39
C LEU A 310 35.29 13.84 18.87
N VAL A 311 34.11 13.94 18.27
CA VAL A 311 33.53 15.22 17.85
C VAL A 311 33.31 16.14 19.05
N ASN A 312 32.71 15.62 20.11
CA ASN A 312 32.41 16.41 21.31
C ASN A 312 33.65 16.78 22.15
N LEU A 313 34.80 16.13 21.92
CA LEU A 313 36.09 16.57 22.47
C LEU A 313 36.63 17.82 21.78
N ARG A 314 36.31 18.00 20.49
CA ARG A 314 36.77 19.14 19.69
C ARG A 314 35.85 20.35 19.82
N LEU A 315 34.58 20.11 20.09
CA LEU A 315 33.59 21.16 20.30
C LEU A 315 33.66 21.70 21.74
N ASP A 316 33.28 22.98 21.91
CA ASP A 316 33.21 23.60 23.23
C ASP A 316 32.16 22.92 24.14
N LYS A 317 32.34 22.99 25.46
CA LYS A 317 31.42 22.36 26.44
C LYS A 317 29.94 22.82 26.32
N GLN A 318 29.68 23.99 25.73
CA GLN A 318 28.33 24.49 25.49
C GLN A 318 27.79 24.13 24.09
N ASN A 319 28.61 23.54 23.23
CA ASN A 319 28.33 23.28 21.82
C ASN A 319 28.49 21.79 21.48
N TYR A 320 27.74 20.91 22.13
CA TYR A 320 27.85 19.46 21.90
C TYR A 320 26.93 18.99 20.75
N ILE A 321 27.36 17.93 20.05
CA ILE A 321 26.54 17.16 19.11
C ILE A 321 25.88 15.98 19.82
N ARG A 322 24.64 15.68 19.43
CA ARG A 322 23.86 14.52 19.84
C ARG A 322 23.68 13.55 18.68
N PHE A 323 23.86 12.27 18.96
CA PHE A 323 23.48 11.17 18.09
C PHE A 323 22.20 10.54 18.64
N VAL A 324 21.19 10.43 17.79
CA VAL A 324 19.90 9.81 18.09
C VAL A 324 19.78 8.55 17.24
N PHE A 325 19.55 7.41 17.87
CA PHE A 325 19.45 6.11 17.23
C PHE A 325 17.99 5.65 17.27
N VAL A 326 17.35 5.53 16.12
CA VAL A 326 15.98 5.01 16.00
C VAL A 326 16.07 3.51 15.73
N ILE A 327 15.73 2.69 16.74
CA ILE A 327 15.98 1.25 16.72
C ILE A 327 14.78 0.44 17.23
N ASN A 328 14.70 -0.82 16.83
CA ASN A 328 13.74 -1.79 17.33
C ASN A 328 14.16 -2.34 18.71
N ASP A 329 13.18 -2.75 19.52
CA ASP A 329 13.39 -3.33 20.85
C ASP A 329 14.22 -4.62 20.81
N ASP A 330 14.15 -5.38 19.72
CA ASP A 330 14.95 -6.61 19.53
C ASP A 330 16.45 -6.32 19.56
N VAL A 331 16.89 -5.24 18.90
CA VAL A 331 18.29 -4.81 18.84
C VAL A 331 18.76 -4.30 20.20
N VAL A 332 17.87 -3.70 20.99
CA VAL A 332 18.15 -3.26 22.38
C VAL A 332 18.31 -4.45 23.32
N SER A 333 17.52 -5.51 23.12
CA SER A 333 17.54 -6.71 23.97
C SER A 333 18.87 -7.47 23.91
N GLY A 334 19.54 -7.44 22.75
CA GLY A 334 20.87 -8.02 22.55
C GLY A 334 22.04 -7.18 23.11
N MET A 335 21.76 -5.97 23.62
CA MET A 335 22.78 -5.06 24.15
C MET A 335 22.75 -4.98 25.67
N GLU A 336 23.92 -4.72 26.27
CA GLU A 336 24.01 -4.09 27.59
C GLU A 336 23.57 -2.60 27.49
N HIS A 337 22.33 -2.37 27.05
CA HIS A 337 21.78 -1.08 26.59
C HIS A 337 21.94 0.07 27.59
N ALA A 338 21.91 -0.21 28.90
CA ALA A 338 22.12 0.79 29.95
C ALA A 338 23.56 1.34 30.03
N LYS A 339 24.54 0.65 29.43
CA LYS A 339 25.93 1.14 29.33
C LYS A 339 26.16 1.92 28.03
N PHE A 340 25.35 1.67 27.00
CA PHE A 340 25.55 2.23 25.67
C PHE A 340 24.91 3.62 25.48
N PHE A 341 23.64 3.76 25.83
CA PHE A 341 22.91 5.02 25.64
C PHE A 341 22.92 5.87 26.91
N ASP A 342 23.03 7.18 26.74
CA ASP A 342 22.92 8.13 27.85
C ASP A 342 21.44 8.35 28.22
N TYR A 343 20.52 8.11 27.27
CA TYR A 343 19.07 8.15 27.46
C TYR A 343 18.36 7.21 26.48
N ILE A 344 17.33 6.50 26.95
CA ILE A 344 16.49 5.62 26.13
C ILE A 344 15.04 6.09 26.27
N LEU A 345 14.42 6.43 25.14
CA LEU A 345 13.01 6.80 25.04
C LEU A 345 12.22 5.68 24.37
N PRO A 346 11.33 4.97 25.09
CA PRO A 346 10.43 4.00 24.49
C PRO A 346 9.25 4.68 23.81
N VAL A 347 9.02 4.40 22.54
CA VAL A 347 7.84 4.85 21.77
C VAL A 347 6.79 3.76 21.81
N ILE A 348 5.65 4.09 22.41
CA ILE A 348 4.51 3.19 22.53
C ILE A 348 3.61 3.40 21.30
N PRO A 349 3.20 2.33 20.59
CA PRO A 349 2.31 2.47 19.45
C PRO A 349 0.97 3.08 19.87
N SER A 350 0.53 4.10 19.15
CA SER A 350 -0.81 4.71 19.35
C SER A 350 -1.93 3.80 18.82
N ILE A 351 -1.67 2.91 17.86
CA ILE A 351 -2.57 1.81 17.49
C ILE A 351 -2.22 0.56 18.28
N ASN A 352 -3.21 -0.01 18.94
CA ASN A 352 -3.16 -1.33 19.55
C ASN A 352 -4.54 -1.98 19.42
N LYS A 353 -4.70 -3.22 19.90
CA LYS A 353 -5.96 -3.97 19.82
C LYS A 353 -7.19 -3.17 20.31
N LYS A 354 -7.03 -2.26 21.27
CA LYS A 354 -8.13 -1.44 21.82
C LYS A 354 -8.35 -0.13 21.08
N THR A 355 -7.30 0.50 20.56
CA THR A 355 -7.40 1.80 19.87
C THR A 355 -7.55 1.67 18.37
N SER A 356 -7.24 0.49 17.82
CA SER A 356 -7.24 0.22 16.38
C SER A 356 -8.60 0.50 15.74
N GLU A 357 -9.69 0.03 16.36
CA GLU A 357 -11.06 0.26 15.89
C GLU A 357 -11.38 1.76 15.78
N ILE A 358 -11.10 2.52 16.85
CA ILE A 358 -11.34 3.97 16.88
C ILE A 358 -10.58 4.69 15.76
N ILE A 359 -9.29 4.40 15.63
CA ILE A 359 -8.46 5.05 14.63
C ILE A 359 -8.88 4.63 13.21
N PHE A 360 -9.24 3.36 13.01
CA PHE A 360 -9.71 2.85 11.72
C PHE A 360 -11.02 3.50 11.32
N THR A 361 -12.02 3.54 12.21
CA THR A 361 -13.33 4.16 11.95
C THR A 361 -13.21 5.64 11.66
N ASP A 362 -12.39 6.39 12.41
CA ASP A 362 -12.20 7.82 12.20
C ASP A 362 -11.55 8.12 10.83
N ASN A 363 -10.59 7.29 10.41
CA ASN A 363 -9.95 7.45 9.11
C ASN A 363 -10.84 6.95 7.96
N LEU A 364 -11.58 5.88 8.16
CA LEU A 364 -12.58 5.39 7.21
C LEU A 364 -13.65 6.46 6.92
N ARG A 365 -14.15 7.14 7.97
CA ARG A 365 -15.10 8.24 7.82
C ARG A 365 -14.55 9.39 6.98
N LYS A 366 -13.25 9.70 7.08
CA LYS A 366 -12.62 10.74 6.23
C LYS A 366 -12.65 10.31 4.77
N VAL A 367 -12.31 9.06 4.48
CA VAL A 367 -12.35 8.49 3.12
C VAL A 367 -13.78 8.49 2.58
N ASN A 368 -14.71 7.92 3.33
CA ASN A 368 -16.12 7.83 2.93
C ASN A 368 -16.75 9.20 2.73
N LYS A 369 -16.41 10.20 3.55
CA LYS A 369 -16.85 11.58 3.35
C LYS A 369 -16.32 12.16 2.03
N SER A 370 -15.04 11.95 1.72
CA SER A 370 -14.42 12.40 0.46
C SER A 370 -15.11 11.78 -0.76
N ILE A 371 -15.33 10.46 -0.73
CA ILE A 371 -16.04 9.74 -1.79
C ILE A 371 -17.48 10.23 -1.91
N ALA A 372 -18.20 10.37 -0.80
CA ALA A 372 -19.58 10.87 -0.79
C ALA A 372 -19.69 12.29 -1.39
N GLY A 373 -18.75 13.17 -1.08
CA GLY A 373 -18.65 14.51 -1.67
C GLY A 373 -18.47 14.45 -3.19
N PHE A 374 -17.56 13.59 -3.65
CA PHE A 374 -17.36 13.34 -5.09
C PHE A 374 -18.62 12.79 -5.77
N LEU A 375 -19.24 11.74 -5.22
CA LEU A 375 -20.46 11.12 -5.76
C LEU A 375 -21.62 12.10 -5.81
N LYS A 376 -21.75 12.97 -4.81
CA LYS A 376 -22.74 14.04 -4.78
C LYS A 376 -22.53 15.05 -5.93
N ASN A 377 -21.29 15.46 -6.18
CA ASN A 377 -20.96 16.40 -7.26
C ASN A 377 -21.30 15.86 -8.65
N ILE A 378 -21.25 14.54 -8.84
CA ILE A 378 -21.63 13.88 -10.11
C ILE A 378 -23.10 13.42 -10.16
N GLY A 379 -23.92 13.79 -9.17
CA GLY A 379 -25.36 13.48 -9.14
C GLY A 379 -25.72 12.05 -8.73
N GLN A 380 -24.83 11.35 -8.02
CA GLN A 380 -25.02 9.97 -7.54
C GLN A 380 -25.14 9.91 -5.99
N GLU A 381 -25.90 10.84 -5.40
CA GLU A 381 -26.02 10.97 -3.93
C GLU A 381 -26.57 9.72 -3.25
N HIS A 382 -27.39 8.90 -3.92
CA HIS A 382 -27.92 7.65 -3.37
C HIS A 382 -26.82 6.62 -3.06
N CYS A 383 -25.71 6.62 -3.82
CA CYS A 383 -24.57 5.74 -3.56
C CYS A 383 -23.84 6.11 -2.25
N ALA A 384 -23.94 7.37 -1.80
CA ALA A 384 -23.30 7.82 -0.56
C ALA A 384 -23.97 7.26 0.72
N GLU A 385 -25.22 6.79 0.64
CA GLU A 385 -25.91 6.17 1.77
C GLU A 385 -25.23 4.84 2.17
N HIS A 386 -24.73 4.09 1.19
CA HIS A 386 -24.03 2.81 1.40
C HIS A 386 -22.73 3.00 2.20
N LEU A 387 -21.99 4.07 1.91
CA LEU A 387 -20.77 4.46 2.63
C LEU A 387 -21.07 4.88 4.08
N SER A 388 -22.15 5.63 4.28
CA SER A 388 -22.55 6.18 5.59
C SER A 388 -22.95 5.11 6.61
N ARG A 389 -23.32 3.91 6.15
CA ARG A 389 -23.59 2.75 7.01
C ARG A 389 -22.32 2.14 7.57
N LEU A 390 -21.30 1.98 6.72
CA LEU A 390 -19.99 1.45 7.09
C LEU A 390 -19.28 2.34 8.14
N ASP A 391 -19.59 3.65 8.15
CA ASP A 391 -19.06 4.64 9.09
C ASP A 391 -19.62 4.54 10.53
N GLN A 392 -20.73 3.81 10.71
CA GLN A 392 -21.41 3.73 11.99
C GLN A 392 -20.66 2.78 12.93
N TYR A 393 -20.55 3.19 14.19
CA TYR A 393 -20.09 2.31 15.24
C TYR A 393 -21.12 1.21 15.46
N ASP A 394 -20.85 0.04 14.90
CA ASP A 394 -21.66 -1.15 15.07
C ASP A 394 -20.79 -2.30 15.59
N THR A 395 -21.20 -2.88 16.72
CA THR A 395 -20.56 -4.06 17.31
C THR A 395 -20.69 -5.30 16.44
N THR A 396 -21.57 -5.29 15.43
CA THR A 396 -21.68 -6.33 14.40
C THR A 396 -21.05 -5.96 13.07
N GLY A 397 -20.60 -4.72 12.90
CA GLY A 397 -20.04 -4.23 11.65
C GLY A 397 -18.65 -4.79 11.36
N ILE A 398 -18.31 -4.93 10.08
CA ILE A 398 -17.02 -5.48 9.63
C ILE A 398 -15.82 -4.80 10.32
N VAL A 399 -15.86 -3.48 10.51
CA VAL A 399 -14.78 -2.70 11.13
C VAL A 399 -14.49 -3.16 12.56
N HIS A 400 -15.53 -3.42 13.36
CA HIS A 400 -15.38 -3.92 14.74
C HIS A 400 -14.69 -5.29 14.76
N CYS A 401 -15.03 -6.14 13.79
CA CYS A 401 -14.49 -7.50 13.67
C CYS A 401 -13.03 -7.50 13.18
N ILE A 402 -12.68 -6.67 12.19
CA ILE A 402 -11.36 -6.68 11.54
C ILE A 402 -10.32 -5.81 12.25
N ALA A 403 -10.71 -4.62 12.72
CA ALA A 403 -9.75 -3.60 13.16
C ALA A 403 -8.87 -4.07 14.33
N PRO A 404 -9.35 -4.83 15.33
CA PRO A 404 -8.51 -5.34 16.43
C PRO A 404 -7.29 -6.17 15.99
N TYR A 405 -7.30 -6.72 14.77
CA TYR A 405 -6.20 -7.46 14.17
C TYR A 405 -5.17 -6.55 13.47
N ILE A 406 -5.57 -5.34 13.04
CA ILE A 406 -4.74 -4.43 12.26
C ILE A 406 -4.01 -3.45 13.19
N LYS A 407 -2.89 -3.89 13.76
CA LYS A 407 -2.15 -3.14 14.80
C LYS A 407 -1.10 -2.15 14.30
N ASP A 408 -1.02 -1.92 12.98
CA ASP A 408 0.00 -1.09 12.34
C ASP A 408 -0.65 0.05 11.52
N PHE A 409 -0.18 1.29 11.69
CA PHE A 409 -0.69 2.46 10.99
C PHE A 409 -0.54 2.38 9.47
N ARG A 410 0.62 1.91 9.00
CA ARG A 410 0.87 1.79 7.56
C ARG A 410 -0.04 0.74 6.95
N LEU A 411 -0.28 -0.36 7.66
CA LEU A 411 -1.22 -1.38 7.19
C LEU A 411 -2.66 -0.84 7.14
N GLN A 412 -3.13 -0.14 8.18
CA GLN A 412 -4.45 0.52 8.14
C GLN A 412 -4.55 1.52 6.98
N TYR A 413 -3.54 2.37 6.79
CA TYR A 413 -3.52 3.36 5.70
C TYR A 413 -3.48 2.70 4.33
N ALA A 414 -2.71 1.63 4.15
CA ALA A 414 -2.68 0.87 2.89
C ALA A 414 -4.06 0.28 2.58
N ILE A 415 -4.71 -0.34 3.56
CA ILE A 415 -6.07 -0.87 3.44
C ILE A 415 -7.07 0.23 3.08
N LEU A 416 -7.06 1.36 3.79
CA LEU A 416 -8.00 2.45 3.55
C LEU A 416 -7.76 3.17 2.22
N ASN A 417 -6.51 3.30 1.78
CA ASN A 417 -6.20 3.83 0.45
C ASN A 417 -6.69 2.89 -0.66
N ASP A 418 -6.44 1.58 -0.52
CA ASP A 418 -6.94 0.57 -1.47
C ASP A 418 -8.47 0.56 -1.49
N TYR A 419 -9.12 0.51 -0.32
CA TYR A 419 -10.57 0.61 -0.20
C TYR A 419 -11.11 1.87 -0.87
N GLY A 420 -10.52 3.04 -0.58
CA GLY A 420 -11.00 4.31 -1.11
C GLY A 420 -10.97 4.35 -2.63
N LEU A 421 -9.85 3.92 -3.23
CA LEU A 421 -9.71 3.80 -4.68
C LEU A 421 -10.73 2.84 -5.29
N MET A 422 -10.89 1.66 -4.69
CA MET A 422 -11.76 0.61 -5.21
C MET A 422 -13.23 0.97 -5.09
N ALA A 423 -13.63 1.56 -3.97
CA ALA A 423 -14.98 2.03 -3.74
C ALA A 423 -15.35 3.17 -4.69
N GLU A 424 -14.47 4.16 -4.87
CA GLU A 424 -14.71 5.25 -5.81
C GLU A 424 -14.91 4.72 -7.24
N GLN A 425 -14.04 3.81 -7.71
CA GLN A 425 -14.18 3.18 -9.01
C GLN A 425 -15.48 2.35 -9.14
N TYR A 426 -15.85 1.63 -8.08
CA TYR A 426 -17.04 0.79 -8.10
C TYR A 426 -18.32 1.63 -8.19
N PHE A 427 -18.52 2.58 -7.27
CA PHE A 427 -19.76 3.37 -7.21
C PHE A 427 -19.91 4.27 -8.43
N LEU A 428 -18.82 4.77 -9.00
CA LEU A 428 -18.84 5.52 -10.25
C LEU A 428 -19.43 4.71 -11.41
N ASN A 429 -19.02 3.45 -11.54
CA ASN A 429 -19.39 2.57 -12.67
C ASN A 429 -20.69 1.80 -12.43
N ASN A 430 -21.07 1.55 -11.17
CA ASN A 430 -22.21 0.70 -10.79
C ASN A 430 -23.34 1.46 -10.09
N SER A 431 -23.47 2.77 -10.35
CA SER A 431 -24.45 3.63 -9.67
C SER A 431 -25.90 3.11 -9.67
N ARG A 432 -26.34 2.33 -10.67
CA ARG A 432 -27.72 1.79 -10.71
C ARG A 432 -27.89 0.41 -10.08
N GLY A 433 -26.78 -0.26 -9.75
CA GLY A 433 -26.75 -1.62 -9.22
C GLY A 433 -26.05 -1.74 -7.87
N ALA A 434 -25.68 -0.61 -7.24
CA ALA A 434 -25.06 -0.59 -5.94
C ALA A 434 -26.01 -1.18 -4.87
N GLU A 435 -25.51 -2.17 -4.16
CA GLU A 435 -26.19 -2.93 -3.12
C GLU A 435 -25.74 -2.51 -1.73
N ARG A 436 -26.52 -2.94 -0.73
CA ARG A 436 -26.34 -2.52 0.66
C ARG A 436 -24.94 -2.85 1.20
N ASP A 437 -24.38 -3.99 0.82
CA ASP A 437 -23.20 -4.58 1.46
C ASP A 437 -21.92 -4.39 0.61
N ASP A 438 -22.01 -3.70 -0.54
CA ASP A 438 -20.87 -3.52 -1.45
C ASP A 438 -19.68 -2.83 -0.78
N ALA A 439 -19.94 -1.79 0.01
CA ALA A 439 -18.89 -1.07 0.73
C ALA A 439 -18.17 -1.98 1.74
N GLU A 440 -18.90 -2.88 2.40
CA GLU A 440 -18.32 -3.88 3.31
C GLU A 440 -17.48 -4.90 2.55
N GLN A 441 -17.97 -5.39 1.40
CA GLN A 441 -17.24 -6.34 0.55
C GLN A 441 -15.95 -5.74 -0.04
N ILE A 442 -16.01 -4.48 -0.50
CA ILE A 442 -14.82 -3.76 -0.99
C ILE A 442 -13.79 -3.62 0.14
N LEU A 443 -14.25 -3.28 1.35
CA LEU A 443 -13.36 -3.17 2.51
C LEU A 443 -12.75 -4.53 2.88
N ALA A 444 -13.56 -5.59 2.90
CA ALA A 444 -13.11 -6.96 3.14
C ALA A 444 -12.03 -7.37 2.13
N PHE A 445 -12.22 -7.02 0.86
CA PHE A 445 -11.26 -7.29 -0.19
C PHE A 445 -9.96 -6.48 -0.03
N ALA A 446 -10.06 -5.19 0.30
CA ALA A 446 -8.89 -4.36 0.58
C ALA A 446 -8.08 -4.91 1.76
N VAL A 447 -8.75 -5.42 2.80
CA VAL A 447 -8.13 -6.13 3.93
C VAL A 447 -7.43 -7.39 3.46
N TYR A 448 -8.11 -8.25 2.69
CA TYR A 448 -7.53 -9.49 2.14
C TYR A 448 -6.25 -9.22 1.36
N LYS A 449 -6.30 -8.29 0.40
CA LYS A 449 -5.17 -7.91 -0.46
C LYS A 449 -3.95 -7.46 0.34
N ASN A 450 -4.15 -6.72 1.43
CA ASN A 450 -3.05 -6.14 2.21
C ASN A 450 -2.50 -7.06 3.30
N ILE A 451 -3.33 -7.93 3.89
CA ILE A 451 -2.91 -8.86 4.94
C ILE A 451 -2.27 -10.12 4.34
N TRP A 452 -2.80 -10.63 3.24
CA TRP A 452 -2.28 -11.83 2.56
C TRP A 452 -1.88 -11.54 1.09
N PRO A 453 -0.88 -10.68 0.84
CA PRO A 453 -0.49 -10.27 -0.52
C PRO A 453 0.03 -11.43 -1.39
N GLU A 454 0.74 -12.40 -0.78
CA GLU A 454 1.19 -13.60 -1.50
C GLU A 454 0.01 -14.52 -1.87
N ASP A 455 -0.99 -14.59 -1.00
CA ASP A 455 -2.19 -15.39 -1.26
C ASP A 455 -3.04 -14.76 -2.37
N TYR A 456 -3.22 -13.44 -2.30
CA TYR A 456 -3.81 -12.64 -3.35
C TYR A 456 -3.10 -12.84 -4.70
N ARG A 457 -1.76 -12.87 -4.72
CA ARG A 457 -0.99 -13.12 -5.95
C ARG A 457 -1.25 -14.52 -6.52
N LYS A 458 -1.24 -15.56 -5.68
CA LYS A 458 -1.56 -16.94 -6.10
C LYS A 458 -2.98 -17.04 -6.65
N PHE A 459 -3.92 -16.43 -5.94
CA PHE A 459 -5.31 -16.35 -6.34
C PHE A 459 -5.46 -15.68 -7.71
N TRP A 460 -4.79 -14.54 -7.94
CA TRP A 460 -4.75 -13.86 -9.25
C TRP A 460 -4.19 -14.75 -10.36
N GLN A 461 -3.20 -15.59 -10.04
CA GLN A 461 -2.56 -16.49 -11.00
C GLN A 461 -3.36 -17.78 -11.27
N GLY A 462 -4.53 -17.95 -10.61
CA GLY A 462 -5.34 -19.16 -10.73
C GLY A 462 -4.77 -20.36 -9.96
N GLU A 463 -3.80 -20.14 -9.07
CA GLU A 463 -3.26 -21.16 -8.19
C GLU A 463 -4.14 -21.33 -6.95
N ASN A 464 -4.08 -22.49 -6.30
CA ASN A 464 -4.77 -22.69 -5.04
C ASN A 464 -4.23 -21.71 -3.98
N ASN A 465 -5.14 -21.12 -3.21
CA ASN A 465 -4.82 -20.11 -2.22
C ASN A 465 -5.36 -20.50 -0.84
N ILE A 466 -4.66 -20.04 0.19
CA ILE A 466 -4.93 -20.32 1.59
C ILE A 466 -6.30 -19.80 1.96
N LEU A 467 -6.74 -18.61 1.53
CA LEU A 467 -8.00 -18.02 2.01
C LEU A 467 -9.24 -18.84 1.63
N PHE A 468 -9.26 -19.39 0.41
CA PHE A 468 -10.33 -20.25 -0.08
C PHE A 468 -10.02 -21.75 0.07
N GLU A 469 -8.83 -22.19 0.50
CA GLU A 469 -8.59 -23.59 0.85
C GLU A 469 -8.96 -23.88 2.32
N GLU A 470 -9.99 -24.69 2.56
CA GLU A 470 -10.15 -25.39 3.84
C GLU A 470 -10.08 -26.91 3.66
N VAL A 471 -9.07 -27.49 4.32
CA VAL A 471 -8.87 -28.92 4.63
C VAL A 471 -8.42 -29.82 3.47
N LYS A 472 -7.21 -29.60 2.96
CA LYS A 472 -6.37 -30.75 2.58
C LYS A 472 -6.15 -31.60 3.84
N ASN A 473 -6.59 -32.86 3.80
CA ASN A 473 -6.17 -34.00 4.63
C ASN A 473 -5.50 -33.65 5.98
N GLU A 474 -6.24 -33.80 7.09
CA GLU A 474 -5.73 -33.60 8.44
C GLU A 474 -4.52 -34.49 8.78
N GLY A 475 -3.31 -33.97 8.55
CA GLY A 475 -2.10 -34.40 9.22
C GLY A 475 -1.89 -33.61 10.52
N LYS A 476 -1.40 -34.27 11.58
CA LYS A 476 -1.08 -33.63 12.88
C LYS A 476 -0.14 -32.43 12.75
N ASP A 477 0.73 -32.39 11.73
CA ASP A 477 1.72 -31.33 11.53
C ASP A 477 1.13 -29.98 11.04
N ASP A 478 -0.03 -29.98 10.38
CA ASP A 478 -0.65 -28.74 9.86
C ASP A 478 -1.51 -28.01 10.91
N LYS A 479 -1.95 -28.71 11.97
CA LYS A 479 -2.61 -28.08 13.13
C LYS A 479 -1.66 -27.13 13.88
N ASP A 480 -0.36 -27.44 13.91
CA ASP A 480 0.65 -26.60 14.55
C ASP A 480 1.09 -25.40 13.68
N LYS A 481 0.93 -25.48 12.35
CA LYS A 481 1.10 -24.31 11.46
C LYS A 481 -0.11 -23.37 11.50
N ARG A 482 -1.35 -23.89 11.47
CA ARG A 482 -2.57 -23.08 11.57
C ARG A 482 -2.68 -22.34 12.91
N LYS A 483 -2.27 -22.96 14.03
CA LYS A 483 -2.21 -22.30 15.35
C LYS A 483 -1.14 -21.21 15.46
N LYS A 484 -0.19 -21.14 14.53
CA LYS A 484 0.87 -20.11 14.50
C LYS A 484 0.51 -18.88 13.67
N ASP A 485 -0.58 -18.91 12.90
CA ASP A 485 -1.00 -17.76 12.11
C ASP A 485 -1.75 -16.75 12.99
N GLU A 486 -1.14 -15.57 13.19
CA GLU A 486 -1.70 -14.47 13.99
C GLU A 486 -3.08 -14.02 13.48
N PHE A 487 -3.37 -14.26 12.19
CA PHE A 487 -4.59 -13.86 11.52
C PHE A 487 -5.60 -14.99 11.27
N SER A 488 -5.41 -16.19 11.85
CA SER A 488 -6.36 -17.30 11.72
C SER A 488 -7.80 -16.90 12.08
N GLY A 489 -7.99 -16.22 13.22
CA GLY A 489 -9.32 -15.71 13.61
C GLY A 489 -9.88 -14.61 12.71
N LEU A 490 -9.02 -13.84 12.02
CA LEU A 490 -9.46 -12.84 11.05
C LEU A 490 -9.94 -13.49 9.75
N ARG A 491 -9.30 -14.59 9.34
CA ARG A 491 -9.70 -15.35 8.17
C ARG A 491 -11.11 -15.94 8.34
N ASP A 492 -11.38 -16.54 9.50
CA ASP A 492 -12.70 -17.09 9.83
C ASP A 492 -13.78 -16.00 9.82
N ILE A 493 -13.43 -14.77 10.25
CA ILE A 493 -14.34 -13.61 10.19
C ILE A 493 -14.64 -13.21 8.74
N LEU A 494 -13.64 -13.20 7.85
CA LEU A 494 -13.80 -12.73 6.48
C LEU A 494 -14.55 -13.73 5.60
N VAL A 495 -14.31 -15.02 5.77
CA VAL A 495 -14.77 -16.07 4.85
C VAL A 495 -15.74 -17.07 5.50
N GLY A 496 -15.80 -17.14 6.83
CA GLY A 496 -16.65 -18.07 7.56
C GLY A 496 -18.04 -17.53 7.89
N GLY A 497 -18.97 -18.44 8.20
CA GLY A 497 -20.34 -18.13 8.61
C GLY A 497 -21.36 -18.17 7.46
N GLU A 498 -22.64 -17.97 7.78
CA GLU A 498 -23.74 -17.98 6.79
C GLU A 498 -23.70 -16.79 5.82
N ASN A 499 -23.01 -15.70 6.18
CA ASN A 499 -22.86 -14.48 5.38
C ASN A 499 -21.41 -13.97 5.46
N PRO A 500 -20.48 -14.47 4.62
CA PRO A 500 -19.08 -14.04 4.63
C PRO A 500 -18.92 -12.62 4.08
N PHE A 501 -18.04 -11.83 4.70
CA PHE A 501 -17.72 -10.47 4.22
C PHE A 501 -16.95 -10.49 2.88
N LEU A 502 -16.10 -11.50 2.67
CA LEU A 502 -15.36 -11.71 1.44
C LEU A 502 -15.96 -12.88 0.67
N ASN A 503 -16.82 -12.56 -0.28
CA ASN A 503 -17.53 -13.52 -1.11
C ASN A 503 -17.01 -13.53 -2.56
N ILE A 504 -17.61 -14.39 -3.38
CA ILE A 504 -17.37 -14.52 -4.83
C ILE A 504 -17.45 -13.19 -5.58
N ARG A 505 -18.34 -12.27 -5.19
CA ARG A 505 -18.44 -10.94 -5.83
C ARG A 505 -17.18 -10.09 -5.62
N SER A 506 -16.46 -10.33 -4.53
CA SER A 506 -15.17 -9.70 -4.30
C SER A 506 -14.14 -10.06 -5.39
N LEU A 507 -14.36 -11.15 -6.14
CA LEU A 507 -13.46 -11.58 -7.22
C LEU A 507 -13.56 -10.70 -8.48
N TYR A 508 -14.64 -9.94 -8.65
CA TYR A 508 -14.72 -8.94 -9.72
C TYR A 508 -13.64 -7.87 -9.58
N TYR A 509 -13.24 -7.54 -8.35
CA TYR A 509 -12.17 -6.59 -8.08
C TYR A 509 -10.78 -7.09 -8.48
N VAL A 510 -10.62 -8.40 -8.65
CA VAL A 510 -9.43 -9.03 -9.25
C VAL A 510 -9.60 -9.25 -10.77
N GLY A 511 -10.52 -8.54 -11.42
CA GLY A 511 -10.66 -8.56 -12.88
C GLY A 511 -11.27 -9.84 -13.45
N PHE A 512 -11.87 -10.70 -12.62
CA PHE A 512 -12.64 -11.83 -13.11
C PHE A 512 -13.96 -11.34 -13.71
N SER A 513 -14.28 -11.76 -14.94
CA SER A 513 -15.61 -11.55 -15.53
C SER A 513 -16.60 -12.56 -14.97
N GLU A 514 -17.90 -12.29 -15.09
CA GLU A 514 -18.93 -13.25 -14.70
C GLU A 514 -18.77 -14.58 -15.46
N ASP A 515 -18.35 -14.53 -16.73
CA ASP A 515 -18.08 -15.73 -17.53
C ASP A 515 -16.88 -16.52 -16.99
N ASN A 516 -15.80 -15.86 -16.58
CA ASN A 516 -14.64 -16.52 -15.95
C ASN A 516 -15.03 -17.16 -14.61
N MET A 517 -15.97 -16.55 -13.89
CA MET A 517 -16.48 -17.06 -12.62
C MET A 517 -17.34 -18.31 -12.85
N ILE A 518 -18.23 -18.29 -13.84
CA ILE A 518 -19.02 -19.46 -14.25
C ILE A 518 -18.09 -20.58 -14.71
N GLU A 519 -17.07 -20.28 -15.52
CA GLU A 519 -16.07 -21.27 -15.95
C GLU A 519 -15.34 -21.89 -14.76
N ARG A 520 -14.97 -21.07 -13.77
CA ARG A 520 -14.33 -21.57 -12.53
C ARG A 520 -15.26 -22.49 -11.73
N HIS A 521 -16.52 -22.09 -11.51
CA HIS A 521 -17.51 -22.90 -10.80
C HIS A 521 -17.79 -24.20 -11.55
N GLY A 522 -17.95 -24.11 -12.88
CA GLY A 522 -18.09 -25.27 -13.75
C GLY A 522 -16.89 -26.20 -13.64
N ASN A 523 -15.66 -25.69 -13.70
CA ASN A 523 -14.45 -26.50 -13.55
C ASN A 523 -14.41 -27.25 -12.20
N ILE A 524 -14.92 -26.64 -11.13
CA ILE A 524 -14.95 -27.25 -9.80
C ILE A 524 -16.08 -28.28 -9.69
N TRP A 525 -17.30 -27.92 -10.10
CA TRP A 525 -18.46 -28.80 -10.04
C TRP A 525 -18.34 -30.01 -10.97
N TYR A 526 -17.93 -29.79 -12.23
CA TYR A 526 -17.76 -30.86 -13.22
C TYR A 526 -16.39 -31.57 -13.14
N GLY A 527 -15.44 -31.03 -12.38
CA GLY A 527 -14.11 -31.61 -12.17
C GLY A 527 -14.02 -32.62 -11.02
N GLU A 528 -12.81 -33.17 -10.84
CA GLU A 528 -12.45 -34.13 -9.79
C GLU A 528 -12.03 -33.41 -8.49
N TYR A 529 -12.91 -32.55 -7.95
CA TYR A 529 -12.72 -31.86 -6.67
C TYR A 529 -13.46 -32.56 -5.53
N GLU A 530 -13.02 -32.34 -4.28
CA GLU A 530 -13.69 -32.88 -3.08
C GLU A 530 -15.13 -32.36 -2.94
N ILE A 531 -16.01 -33.18 -2.37
CA ILE A 531 -17.44 -32.87 -2.19
C ILE A 531 -17.65 -31.65 -1.29
N THR A 532 -16.82 -31.52 -0.25
CA THR A 532 -16.79 -30.36 0.66
C THR A 532 -16.57 -29.06 -0.09
N GLU A 533 -15.65 -29.04 -1.05
CA GLU A 533 -15.36 -27.85 -1.87
C GLU A 533 -16.53 -27.53 -2.80
N LYS A 534 -17.16 -28.55 -3.40
CA LYS A 534 -18.36 -28.36 -4.23
C LYS A 534 -19.52 -27.79 -3.42
N ILE A 535 -19.75 -28.31 -2.20
CA ILE A 535 -20.79 -27.85 -1.28
C ILE A 535 -20.51 -26.43 -0.81
N ARG A 536 -19.27 -26.11 -0.44
CA ARG A 536 -18.89 -24.78 0.00
C ARG A 536 -19.20 -23.72 -1.06
N LEU A 537 -18.84 -23.97 -2.32
CA LEU A 537 -19.18 -23.04 -3.40
C LEU A 537 -20.70 -22.83 -3.51
N ILE A 538 -21.49 -23.88 -3.31
CA ILE A 538 -22.96 -23.77 -3.30
C ILE A 538 -23.43 -22.91 -2.11
N GLU A 539 -22.82 -23.10 -0.94
CA GLU A 539 -23.14 -22.34 0.26
C GLU A 539 -22.79 -20.86 0.15
N GLU A 540 -21.77 -20.49 -0.64
CA GLU A 540 -21.35 -19.10 -0.90
C GLU A 540 -22.25 -18.35 -1.91
N ILE A 541 -23.08 -19.05 -2.70
CA ILE A 541 -23.95 -18.43 -3.72
C ILE A 541 -25.02 -17.54 -3.07
N GLN A 542 -25.15 -16.30 -3.56
CA GLN A 542 -26.19 -15.38 -3.14
C GLN A 542 -27.32 -15.27 -4.18
N LYS A 543 -28.44 -14.68 -3.76
CA LYS A 543 -29.69 -14.58 -4.55
C LYS A 543 -29.48 -13.87 -5.89
N GLU A 544 -28.49 -13.01 -5.96
CA GLU A 544 -28.18 -12.15 -7.08
C GLU A 544 -27.33 -12.85 -8.14
N ASP A 545 -26.67 -13.97 -7.82
CA ASP A 545 -25.76 -14.71 -8.70
C ASP A 545 -26.52 -15.60 -9.71
N ARG A 546 -27.53 -15.03 -10.40
CA ARG A 546 -28.51 -15.77 -11.21
C ARG A 546 -27.88 -16.72 -12.22
N ARG A 547 -26.82 -16.29 -12.92
CA ARG A 547 -26.15 -17.12 -13.93
C ARG A 547 -25.37 -18.27 -13.31
N ILE A 548 -24.78 -18.08 -12.13
CA ILE A 548 -24.13 -19.15 -11.37
C ILE A 548 -25.18 -20.12 -10.80
N ILE A 549 -26.34 -19.61 -10.37
CA ILE A 549 -27.47 -20.46 -9.95
C ILE A 549 -28.00 -21.29 -11.12
N ASP A 550 -28.11 -20.69 -12.31
CA ASP A 550 -28.49 -21.41 -13.53
C ASP A 550 -27.47 -22.52 -13.86
N GLU A 551 -26.18 -22.23 -13.78
CA GLU A 551 -25.10 -23.22 -13.96
C GLU A 551 -25.16 -24.34 -12.90
N LEU A 552 -25.40 -23.99 -11.63
CA LEU A 552 -25.58 -24.96 -10.54
C LEU A 552 -26.78 -25.87 -10.83
N ARG A 553 -27.88 -25.31 -11.33
CA ARG A 553 -29.07 -26.06 -11.70
C ARG A 553 -28.79 -27.03 -12.84
N GLU A 554 -28.05 -26.60 -13.86
CA GLU A 554 -27.63 -27.46 -14.97
C GLU A 554 -26.69 -28.57 -14.48
N PHE A 555 -25.74 -28.25 -13.61
CA PHE A 555 -24.86 -29.22 -12.96
C PHE A 555 -25.66 -30.27 -12.19
N CYS A 556 -26.59 -29.84 -11.33
CA CYS A 556 -27.42 -30.74 -10.54
C CYS A 556 -28.39 -31.57 -11.40
N ALA A 557 -28.85 -31.04 -12.54
CA ALA A 557 -29.69 -31.74 -13.50
C ALA A 557 -28.92 -32.72 -14.42
N SER A 558 -27.59 -32.70 -14.38
CA SER A 558 -26.76 -33.53 -15.26
C SER A 558 -26.88 -35.03 -14.92
N GLU A 559 -26.80 -35.88 -15.95
CA GLU A 559 -26.84 -37.35 -15.82
C GLU A 559 -25.60 -37.94 -15.11
N LYS A 560 -24.66 -37.10 -14.64
CA LYS A 560 -23.48 -37.51 -13.87
C LYS A 560 -23.75 -37.68 -12.37
N LEU A 561 -24.80 -37.05 -11.80
CA LEU A 561 -25.17 -37.20 -10.38
C LEU A 561 -26.24 -38.29 -10.18
N THR A 562 -25.98 -39.49 -10.70
CA THR A 562 -26.87 -40.65 -10.56
C THR A 562 -26.11 -41.81 -9.95
N ASP A 563 -26.40 -42.10 -8.67
CA ASP A 563 -26.19 -43.36 -7.93
C ASP A 563 -25.04 -43.44 -6.90
N SER A 564 -24.44 -42.35 -6.42
CA SER A 564 -23.54 -42.40 -5.25
C SER A 564 -24.09 -41.69 -4.00
N GLY A 565 -23.74 -42.18 -2.80
CA GLY A 565 -24.20 -41.60 -1.52
C GLY A 565 -23.69 -40.16 -1.28
N ASP A 566 -22.59 -39.80 -1.93
CA ASP A 566 -21.95 -38.49 -1.83
C ASP A 566 -22.65 -37.40 -2.65
N GLU A 567 -23.30 -37.77 -3.76
CA GLU A 567 -24.10 -36.87 -4.62
C GLU A 567 -25.32 -36.31 -3.89
N ARG A 568 -25.81 -37.04 -2.88
CA ARG A 568 -26.97 -36.63 -2.08
C ARG A 568 -26.70 -35.33 -1.32
N GLN A 569 -25.52 -35.19 -0.72
CA GLN A 569 -25.17 -34.00 0.08
C GLN A 569 -25.11 -32.75 -0.80
N ILE A 570 -24.61 -32.88 -2.04
CA ILE A 570 -24.60 -31.80 -3.02
C ILE A 570 -26.02 -31.35 -3.36
N LEU A 571 -26.95 -32.29 -3.59
CA LEU A 571 -28.35 -31.97 -3.90
C LEU A 571 -29.07 -31.33 -2.71
N VAL A 572 -28.79 -31.77 -1.48
CA VAL A 572 -29.32 -31.13 -0.26
C VAL A 572 -28.85 -29.68 -0.18
N SER A 573 -27.55 -29.43 -0.33
CA SER A 573 -26.99 -28.06 -0.32
C SER A 573 -27.52 -27.22 -1.47
N ALA A 574 -27.72 -27.80 -2.66
CA ALA A 574 -28.30 -27.11 -3.80
C ALA A 574 -29.76 -26.70 -3.54
N ILE A 575 -30.60 -27.57 -2.97
CA ILE A 575 -31.98 -27.21 -2.62
C ILE A 575 -31.99 -26.11 -1.56
N ARG A 576 -31.13 -26.18 -0.54
CA ARG A 576 -30.98 -25.11 0.46
C ARG A 576 -30.57 -23.78 -0.18
N CYS A 577 -29.62 -23.81 -1.12
CA CYS A 577 -29.25 -22.64 -1.90
C CYS A 577 -30.45 -22.07 -2.67
N MET A 578 -31.24 -22.91 -3.35
CA MET A 578 -32.44 -22.44 -4.08
C MET A 578 -33.50 -21.87 -3.14
N LEU A 579 -33.69 -22.47 -1.96
CA LEU A 579 -34.59 -21.97 -0.92
C LEU A 579 -34.15 -20.59 -0.42
N ARG A 580 -32.87 -20.45 -0.07
CA ARG A 580 -32.24 -19.19 0.37
C ARG A 580 -32.32 -18.11 -0.71
N CYS A 581 -32.13 -18.48 -1.98
CA CYS A 581 -32.14 -17.57 -3.11
C CYS A 581 -33.55 -17.31 -3.69
N GLU A 582 -34.60 -17.93 -3.12
CA GLU A 582 -35.99 -17.85 -3.60
C GLU A 582 -36.17 -18.25 -5.09
N VAL A 583 -35.39 -19.23 -5.56
CA VAL A 583 -35.48 -19.75 -6.93
C VAL A 583 -36.51 -20.87 -6.98
N LYS A 584 -37.65 -20.58 -7.60
CA LYS A 584 -38.86 -21.43 -7.53
C LYS A 584 -38.89 -22.56 -8.54
N GLU A 585 -38.02 -22.58 -9.55
CA GLU A 585 -37.98 -23.67 -10.52
C GLU A 585 -37.51 -24.97 -9.85
N THR A 586 -38.37 -25.98 -9.77
CA THR A 586 -38.06 -27.24 -9.06
C THR A 586 -37.91 -28.45 -9.98
N LYS A 587 -38.38 -28.33 -11.23
CA LYS A 587 -38.40 -29.43 -12.21
C LYS A 587 -37.05 -30.14 -12.40
N TRP A 588 -35.95 -29.40 -12.33
CA TRP A 588 -34.59 -29.91 -12.51
C TRP A 588 -34.23 -31.02 -11.52
N PHE A 589 -34.80 -30.99 -10.31
CA PHE A 589 -34.54 -31.97 -9.27
C PHE A 589 -35.27 -33.28 -9.55
N PHE A 590 -36.54 -33.21 -9.97
CA PHE A 590 -37.41 -34.37 -10.15
C PHE A 590 -37.27 -35.05 -11.51
N ALA A 591 -36.89 -34.32 -12.56
CA ALA A 591 -36.86 -34.84 -13.92
C ALA A 591 -35.76 -35.88 -14.12
N LYS A 592 -36.12 -37.06 -14.64
CA LYS A 592 -35.21 -38.18 -14.96
C LYS A 592 -34.41 -38.74 -13.78
N ARG A 593 -34.78 -38.41 -12.54
CA ARG A 593 -34.13 -38.91 -11.31
C ARG A 593 -34.93 -40.05 -10.70
N ASP A 594 -34.28 -41.03 -10.10
CA ASP A 594 -34.95 -42.08 -9.33
C ASP A 594 -35.76 -41.44 -8.18
N ILE A 595 -37.02 -41.84 -8.06
CA ILE A 595 -37.91 -41.43 -6.98
C ILE A 595 -37.32 -41.68 -5.59
N ILE A 596 -36.56 -42.77 -5.41
CA ILE A 596 -35.95 -43.08 -4.11
C ILE A 596 -34.90 -42.03 -3.75
N MET A 597 -34.01 -41.68 -4.67
CA MET A 597 -33.03 -40.61 -4.46
C MET A 597 -33.72 -39.28 -4.14
N CYS A 598 -34.81 -38.96 -4.85
CA CYS A 598 -35.60 -37.76 -4.55
C CYS A 598 -36.16 -37.77 -3.11
N LEU A 599 -36.70 -38.90 -2.65
CA LEU A 599 -37.23 -39.04 -1.30
C LEU A 599 -36.12 -39.00 -0.25
N GLU A 600 -34.97 -39.58 -0.52
CA GLU A 600 -33.79 -39.56 0.35
C GLU A 600 -33.27 -38.14 0.56
N VAL A 601 -32.98 -37.40 -0.52
CA VAL A 601 -32.51 -36.01 -0.47
C VAL A 601 -33.51 -35.13 0.29
N LEU A 602 -34.80 -35.20 -0.08
CA LEU A 602 -35.83 -34.39 0.58
C LEU A 602 -36.03 -34.78 2.06
N SER A 603 -35.75 -36.03 2.43
CA SER A 603 -35.81 -36.49 3.82
C SER A 603 -34.61 -36.02 4.67
N GLU A 604 -33.53 -35.53 4.08
CA GLU A 604 -32.41 -34.93 4.83
C GLU A 604 -32.64 -33.45 5.17
N LEU A 605 -33.56 -32.79 4.46
CA LEU A 605 -34.00 -31.42 4.74
C LEU A 605 -34.86 -31.34 6.02
N GLU A 606 -34.91 -30.16 6.62
CA GLU A 606 -35.85 -29.84 7.69
C GLU A 606 -37.30 -29.84 7.17
N GLU A 607 -38.27 -29.99 8.08
CA GLU A 607 -39.69 -30.08 7.71
C GLU A 607 -40.17 -28.82 6.96
N THR A 608 -39.74 -27.65 7.40
CA THR A 608 -40.04 -26.37 6.75
C THR A 608 -39.40 -26.24 5.37
N GLU A 609 -38.18 -26.77 5.18
CA GLU A 609 -37.42 -26.69 3.94
C GLU A 609 -38.10 -27.52 2.82
N TYR A 610 -38.34 -28.82 3.06
CA TYR A 610 -38.94 -29.67 2.02
C TYR A 610 -40.41 -29.32 1.75
N ILE A 611 -41.17 -28.88 2.76
CA ILE A 611 -42.57 -28.44 2.55
C ILE A 611 -42.59 -27.20 1.65
N THR A 612 -41.72 -26.22 1.92
CA THR A 612 -41.58 -25.02 1.08
C THR A 612 -41.19 -25.40 -0.34
N PHE A 613 -40.17 -26.25 -0.52
CA PHE A 613 -39.73 -26.69 -1.84
C PHE A 613 -40.82 -27.42 -2.62
N LEU A 614 -41.54 -28.34 -1.97
CA LEU A 614 -42.68 -29.04 -2.58
C LEU A 614 -43.84 -28.11 -2.89
N SER A 615 -44.06 -27.05 -2.09
CA SER A 615 -45.09 -26.05 -2.38
C SER A 615 -44.82 -25.32 -3.71
N TRP A 616 -43.57 -25.00 -4.00
CA TRP A 616 -43.17 -24.40 -5.28
C TRP A 616 -43.41 -25.38 -6.42
N ALA A 617 -43.02 -26.65 -6.26
CA ALA A 617 -43.25 -27.70 -7.26
C ALA A 617 -44.75 -27.87 -7.60
N LYS A 618 -45.64 -27.78 -6.60
CA LYS A 618 -47.10 -27.87 -6.79
C LYS A 618 -47.67 -26.72 -7.64
N GLU A 619 -47.05 -25.54 -7.59
CA GLU A 619 -47.49 -24.38 -8.37
C GLU A 619 -47.11 -24.52 -9.85
N GLU A 620 -46.03 -25.25 -10.17
CA GLU A 620 -45.52 -25.42 -11.52
C GLU A 620 -46.45 -26.27 -12.42
N ALA A 621 -46.59 -25.86 -13.67
CA ALA A 621 -47.54 -26.46 -14.62
C ALA A 621 -47.25 -27.95 -14.93
N TRP A 622 -45.99 -28.40 -14.81
CA TRP A 622 -45.61 -29.78 -15.12
C TRP A 622 -46.05 -30.79 -14.04
N ALA A 623 -46.27 -30.33 -12.81
CA ALA A 623 -46.70 -31.18 -11.69
C ALA A 623 -48.22 -31.37 -11.64
N LYS A 624 -49.00 -30.51 -12.31
CA LYS A 624 -50.47 -30.56 -12.35
C LYS A 624 -50.97 -31.58 -13.37
N ASP A 625 -52.09 -32.23 -13.04
CA ASP A 625 -52.80 -33.09 -13.99
C ASP A 625 -53.54 -32.21 -15.02
N ALA A 626 -53.40 -32.54 -16.31
CA ALA A 626 -53.99 -31.75 -17.39
C ALA A 626 -55.50 -32.01 -17.52
N ASP A 627 -55.96 -33.19 -17.10
CA ASP A 627 -57.33 -33.66 -17.30
C ASP A 627 -58.20 -33.53 -16.04
N ARG A 628 -57.57 -33.44 -14.85
CA ARG A 628 -58.26 -33.37 -13.55
C ARG A 628 -57.84 -32.13 -12.78
N ASP A 629 -58.75 -31.18 -12.65
CA ASP A 629 -58.52 -29.93 -11.95
C ASP A 629 -58.24 -30.15 -10.45
N GLY A 630 -57.27 -29.45 -9.90
CA GLY A 630 -56.82 -29.57 -8.51
C GLY A 630 -55.94 -30.79 -8.19
N ILE A 631 -55.70 -31.73 -9.12
CA ILE A 631 -54.81 -32.88 -8.89
C ILE A 631 -53.37 -32.56 -9.30
N PHE A 632 -52.40 -32.90 -8.44
CA PHE A 632 -50.97 -32.76 -8.69
C PHE A 632 -50.17 -34.00 -8.26
N ASN A 633 -49.06 -34.21 -8.94
CA ASN A 633 -48.04 -35.20 -8.60
C ASN A 633 -46.66 -34.67 -8.99
N VAL A 634 -45.92 -34.17 -8.00
CA VAL A 634 -44.57 -33.61 -8.21
C VAL A 634 -43.52 -34.67 -8.58
N TYR A 635 -43.82 -35.96 -8.36
CA TYR A 635 -42.94 -37.08 -8.72
C TYR A 635 -43.26 -37.67 -10.10
N LYS A 636 -44.18 -37.06 -10.87
CA LYS A 636 -44.60 -37.56 -12.19
C LYS A 636 -43.43 -37.71 -13.18
N CYS A 637 -42.39 -36.89 -13.04
CA CYS A 637 -41.22 -36.91 -13.90
C CYS A 637 -40.05 -37.76 -13.38
N CYS A 638 -40.22 -38.43 -12.22
CA CYS A 638 -39.22 -39.32 -11.66
C CYS A 638 -39.22 -40.69 -12.35
N CYS A 639 -38.04 -41.31 -12.41
CA CYS A 639 -37.88 -42.70 -12.81
C CYS A 639 -38.40 -43.64 -11.71
N ASP A 640 -38.72 -44.88 -12.09
CA ASP A 640 -39.11 -45.98 -11.18
C ASP A 640 -40.32 -45.73 -10.25
N MET A 641 -41.18 -44.75 -10.56
CA MET A 641 -42.40 -44.49 -9.76
C MET A 641 -43.33 -45.70 -9.66
N GLU A 642 -43.36 -46.58 -10.67
CA GLU A 642 -44.18 -47.80 -10.66
C GLU A 642 -43.68 -48.86 -9.65
N ASN A 643 -42.38 -48.82 -9.33
CA ASN A 643 -41.74 -49.79 -8.45
C ASN A 643 -41.76 -49.39 -6.97
N LEU A 644 -42.16 -48.16 -6.64
CA LEU A 644 -42.19 -47.61 -5.28
C LEU A 644 -42.93 -48.54 -4.28
N ILE A 645 -44.01 -49.17 -4.72
CA ILE A 645 -44.88 -50.01 -3.87
C ILE A 645 -44.19 -51.32 -3.45
N TYR A 646 -43.18 -51.76 -4.20
CA TYR A 646 -42.45 -53.00 -3.96
C TYR A 646 -41.14 -52.80 -3.17
N ARG A 647 -40.80 -51.55 -2.85
CA ARG A 647 -39.58 -51.18 -2.14
C ARG A 647 -39.74 -51.40 -0.62
N GLN A 648 -38.67 -51.87 0.02
CA GLN A 648 -38.62 -52.18 1.45
C GLN A 648 -37.65 -51.26 2.22
N ASP A 649 -36.94 -50.40 1.50
CA ASP A 649 -35.89 -49.49 1.95
C ASP A 649 -36.41 -48.08 2.28
N LEU A 650 -37.73 -47.90 2.36
CA LEU A 650 -38.37 -46.62 2.69
C LEU A 650 -38.38 -46.39 4.20
N SER A 651 -38.13 -45.15 4.64
CA SER A 651 -38.36 -44.69 6.03
C SER A 651 -39.72 -44.01 6.17
N MET A 652 -40.23 -43.84 7.39
CA MET A 652 -41.49 -43.10 7.58
C MET A 652 -41.40 -41.65 7.11
N LYS A 653 -40.25 -40.99 7.27
CA LYS A 653 -40.03 -39.62 6.78
C LYS A 653 -40.14 -39.55 5.25
N MET A 654 -39.61 -40.55 4.53
CA MET A 654 -39.75 -40.62 3.07
C MET A 654 -41.21 -40.79 2.64
N VAL A 655 -42.01 -41.57 3.38
CA VAL A 655 -43.45 -41.73 3.11
C VAL A 655 -44.19 -40.41 3.35
N ASP A 656 -43.84 -39.68 4.41
CA ASP A 656 -44.46 -38.39 4.71
C ASP A 656 -44.12 -37.34 3.62
N VAL A 657 -42.85 -37.27 3.20
CA VAL A 657 -42.39 -36.45 2.07
C VAL A 657 -43.15 -36.80 0.79
N PHE A 658 -43.29 -38.10 0.48
CA PHE A 658 -44.04 -38.56 -0.69
C PHE A 658 -45.51 -38.11 -0.65
N CYS A 659 -46.18 -38.27 0.50
CA CYS A 659 -47.59 -37.88 0.66
C CYS A 659 -47.78 -36.36 0.57
N GLN A 660 -46.78 -35.57 0.96
CA GLN A 660 -46.81 -34.12 0.79
C GLN A 660 -46.74 -33.70 -0.69
N GLY A 661 -46.09 -34.48 -1.55
CA GLY A 661 -45.91 -34.18 -2.98
C GLY A 661 -47.01 -34.69 -3.93
N VAL A 662 -48.02 -35.42 -3.43
CA VAL A 662 -49.09 -36.03 -4.24
C VAL A 662 -50.44 -35.89 -3.56
N ASN A 663 -51.52 -35.63 -4.31
CA ASN A 663 -52.89 -35.56 -3.77
C ASN A 663 -53.93 -36.47 -4.46
N ASP A 664 -53.49 -37.37 -5.35
CA ASP A 664 -54.36 -38.30 -6.10
C ASP A 664 -54.80 -39.49 -5.24
N GLU A 665 -55.78 -39.30 -4.36
CA GLU A 665 -56.29 -40.34 -3.44
C GLU A 665 -56.74 -41.62 -4.19
N GLU A 666 -57.38 -41.46 -5.36
CA GLU A 666 -57.92 -42.58 -6.14
C GLU A 666 -56.81 -43.48 -6.69
N ARG A 667 -55.74 -42.89 -7.22
CA ARG A 667 -54.61 -43.64 -7.80
C ARG A 667 -53.80 -44.44 -6.77
N TYR A 668 -53.85 -44.02 -5.50
CA TYR A 668 -53.12 -44.65 -4.40
C TYR A 668 -54.01 -45.41 -3.41
N SER A 669 -55.31 -45.47 -3.65
CA SER A 669 -56.25 -46.28 -2.86
C SER A 669 -55.86 -47.76 -2.86
N ASN A 670 -55.85 -48.39 -1.68
CA ASN A 670 -55.47 -49.79 -1.45
C ASN A 670 -54.02 -50.14 -1.80
N LYS A 671 -53.14 -49.17 -2.06
CA LYS A 671 -51.70 -49.40 -2.19
C LYS A 671 -51.05 -49.38 -0.82
N ILE A 672 -50.56 -50.54 -0.41
CA ILE A 672 -50.03 -50.77 0.92
C ILE A 672 -48.50 -50.83 0.85
N LEU A 673 -47.85 -49.96 1.62
CA LEU A 673 -46.41 -50.02 1.87
C LEU A 673 -46.12 -50.71 3.20
N HIS A 674 -45.04 -51.48 3.24
CA HIS A 674 -44.47 -52.04 4.45
C HIS A 674 -43.20 -51.26 4.81
N VAL A 675 -43.29 -50.41 5.83
CA VAL A 675 -42.22 -49.48 6.23
C VAL A 675 -41.92 -49.68 7.71
N GLU A 676 -40.67 -50.01 8.02
CA GLU A 676 -40.20 -50.21 9.42
C GLU A 676 -41.10 -51.16 10.25
N GLY A 677 -41.66 -52.20 9.60
CA GLY A 677 -42.56 -53.16 10.24
C GLY A 677 -44.02 -52.72 10.36
N ASN A 678 -44.36 -51.49 9.95
CA ASN A 678 -45.72 -50.96 9.92
C ASN A 678 -46.36 -51.09 8.53
N ARG A 679 -47.67 -51.30 8.51
CA ARG A 679 -48.49 -51.33 7.30
C ARG A 679 -49.09 -49.94 7.07
N VAL A 680 -48.74 -49.27 5.98
CA VAL A 680 -49.23 -47.92 5.65
C VAL A 680 -50.08 -47.98 4.38
N ASP A 681 -51.34 -47.56 4.46
CA ASP A 681 -52.19 -47.33 3.29
C ASP A 681 -51.91 -45.93 2.73
N LEU A 682 -51.35 -45.87 1.51
CA LEU A 682 -50.97 -44.61 0.87
C LEU A 682 -52.17 -43.71 0.60
N GLY A 683 -53.31 -44.25 0.19
CA GLY A 683 -54.51 -43.48 -0.08
C GLY A 683 -55.07 -42.82 1.19
N GLU A 684 -55.13 -43.56 2.29
CA GLU A 684 -55.57 -43.02 3.58
C GLU A 684 -54.60 -41.95 4.13
N LYS A 685 -53.29 -42.18 3.97
CA LYS A 685 -52.24 -41.26 4.44
C LYS A 685 -52.22 -39.96 3.62
N ILE A 686 -52.32 -40.03 2.28
CA ILE A 686 -52.45 -38.86 1.41
C ILE A 686 -53.69 -38.06 1.80
N SER A 687 -54.81 -38.73 2.04
CA SER A 687 -56.05 -38.09 2.46
C SER A 687 -55.92 -37.30 3.77
N LYS A 688 -55.25 -37.88 4.77
CA LYS A 688 -54.97 -37.19 6.04
C LYS A 688 -54.00 -36.01 5.88
N THR A 689 -53.09 -36.08 4.92
CA THR A 689 -52.05 -35.07 4.72
C THR A 689 -52.62 -33.75 4.17
N HIS A 690 -53.66 -33.82 3.33
CA HIS A 690 -54.26 -32.63 2.68
C HIS A 690 -55.65 -32.24 3.21
N LYS A 691 -56.23 -33.01 4.15
CA LYS A 691 -57.52 -32.68 4.82
C LYS A 691 -57.38 -31.95 6.16
N CYS A 692 -56.15 -31.79 6.67
CA CYS A 692 -55.80 -30.83 7.72
C CYS A 692 -55.27 -29.56 7.06
#